data_AF-A0A848KFD5-F1
#
_entry.id   AF-A0A848KFD5-F1
#
_cell.length_a   1.000
_cell.length_b   1.000
_cell.length_c   1.000
_cell.angle_alpha   90.00
_cell.angle_beta   90.00
_cell.angle_gamma   90.00
#
_symmetry.space_group_name_H-M   'P 1'
#
loop_
_entity.id
_entity.type
_entity.pdbx_description
1 polymer ?
#
loop_
_entity_poly.entity_id
_entity_poly.type
_entity_poly.pdbx_seq_one_letter_code
_entity_poly.pdbx_strand_id
1 'polypeptide(L)'
;MQRGPDLGGEGGRVKFVQATGIHGTLQTLGDDVEGVATGMQNVVAGSSVAAQRGRAEHDDVEVWVGTRVRDIGGEDSTEVSDRIVRPGYALEFLPQPGESFVDDRLDEVRHGAELGVQSHRRCPGIGGDFSRRQAAGALRSEQASRALKQPETHWGVVSAHGHLHVLITPCAIRCNIIDITVVKVGSSVQREFVDVVVVGARCAGTALAAPLARAGRTVVVLDRAAFPADTMSTHVLFPMGVNELDRLGALDKILALNPSRMTHLRLDLVGTSRTERFQRVGEIDYGISVPRIDQDLQLIAAAREAGADIREQCTVQDVIVEDGRAVGVRYFDGSGTVREVRARLVVGADGRHSTVANGVGEWEPYRRSRNGRGMVFRYMDDPAADTDWASTLWEGRRGDTIAFAFPGTPKGRLLVLFMGPRAEVAEARTDSEVHWARKVAEFPVLADRIAGATNQTAIRSTGQTHAYFRRSSGPGWALIGDAGHFKDPVLGQGMRDAMWMGRRLAEHVVDVLDDPRKLDAAARAWERARDLECLPTYHYGNLETRIPAPPPQLIASVVRNSSGTELSDIHQRLVKPHGVYTTKRIVKAGVATLMSRWPTPGNLLEIGELVTVEAVVRAELMAARTYRGRMRSLGPIVGEHRDDEPWSQPPRRPKPRAARSIPVAAQVAGIRPVSSDTTVFDLKRVDGEPWTEWTPGAHIDLHLPSGKVRQYSLSGDVSDRETLSVAVLREPEGRGGSVEIHDLAVGAAVAVVGPRNNFALDDATEYVFIAGGIGITPILTMIAAAENAGKPWRLLYRGRSAAHLPFGADLAERYGDKVTLSNGETDPRPDLGSWIDGLPAGSAVYSCGPNSLMEAVVETADRHPRVTAHIERFVPTESAPRENNSFEVELAQSNATVAVTAEMSMLDAIRGAVPDLPASCENGLCGSCEVAVLRGRPDHRDDIIGPAERTRTDIMYPCVSRSLDATLTIDA
;
A
#
# COMPACT_ATOMS: atom_id res chain seq x y z
N MET A 1 -45.50 62.29 42.59
CA MET A 1 -44.55 62.84 43.57
C MET A 1 -43.26 62.02 43.55
N GLN A 2 -42.18 62.57 44.11
CA GLN A 2 -40.77 62.15 44.10
C GLN A 2 -40.40 60.67 44.36
N ARG A 3 -39.27 60.24 43.74
CA ARG A 3 -38.15 59.34 44.21
C ARG A 3 -38.49 57.96 44.83
N GLY A 4 -37.70 56.89 44.63
CA GLY A 4 -36.43 56.69 43.91
C GLY A 4 -36.11 55.16 43.76
N PRO A 5 -35.13 54.77 42.91
CA PRO A 5 -35.09 53.44 42.25
C PRO A 5 -34.22 52.40 43.00
N ASP A 6 -34.43 51.08 42.99
CA ASP A 6 -35.34 50.14 42.26
C ASP A 6 -34.94 49.66 40.85
N LEU A 7 -35.31 48.40 40.56
CA LEU A 7 -35.18 47.62 39.30
C LEU A 7 -33.73 47.18 38.95
N GLY A 8 -33.45 45.96 38.47
CA GLY A 8 -34.24 45.00 37.68
C GLY A 8 -33.52 44.81 36.31
N GLY A 9 -33.54 43.68 35.61
CA GLY A 9 -34.26 42.42 35.73
C GLY A 9 -33.90 41.48 34.57
N GLU A 10 -34.61 40.37 34.44
CA GLU A 10 -34.34 39.25 33.51
C GLU A 10 -34.54 39.55 32.00
N GLY A 11 -34.04 38.62 31.16
CA GLY A 11 -34.47 38.43 29.76
C GLY A 11 -33.54 39.02 28.70
N GLY A 12 -33.42 38.48 27.48
CA GLY A 12 -34.08 37.28 26.93
C GLY A 12 -34.35 37.40 25.42
N ARG A 13 -33.58 36.66 24.60
CA ARG A 13 -33.73 36.47 23.12
C ARG A 13 -33.47 37.72 22.23
N VAL A 14 -32.91 37.50 21.03
CA VAL A 14 -33.51 37.72 19.69
C VAL A 14 -32.45 37.90 18.58
N LYS A 15 -32.64 37.14 17.49
CA LYS A 15 -32.26 37.31 16.07
C LYS A 15 -31.28 38.43 15.62
N PHE A 16 -30.32 38.02 14.78
CA PHE A 16 -30.06 38.63 13.46
C PHE A 16 -30.13 37.48 12.43
N VAL A 17 -30.98 37.45 11.41
CA VAL A 17 -31.26 38.39 10.30
C VAL A 17 -30.19 38.34 9.21
N GLN A 18 -30.67 38.06 8.00
CA GLN A 18 -29.97 37.79 6.76
C GLN A 18 -29.62 39.10 6.05
N ALA A 19 -28.46 39.17 5.39
CA ALA A 19 -28.13 40.27 4.47
C ALA A 19 -27.42 39.74 3.21
N THR A 20 -27.92 40.18 2.07
CA THR A 20 -27.45 39.89 0.69
C THR A 20 -27.02 41.19 0.01
N GLY A 21 -26.06 41.14 -0.92
CA GLY A 21 -25.62 42.29 -1.74
C GLY A 21 -24.09 42.44 -1.67
N ILE A 22 -23.28 42.35 -2.74
CA ILE A 22 -23.26 43.02 -4.06
C ILE A 22 -22.53 44.38 -4.03
N HIS A 23 -21.43 44.45 -4.81
CA HIS A 23 -20.65 45.62 -5.29
C HIS A 23 -20.07 46.64 -4.29
N GLY A 24 -18.89 47.20 -4.64
CA GLY A 24 -18.34 48.41 -4.04
C GLY A 24 -16.82 48.53 -4.20
N THR A 25 -16.36 49.38 -5.11
CA THR A 25 -14.94 49.66 -5.41
C THR A 25 -14.44 50.89 -4.61
N LEU A 26 -13.11 51.08 -4.60
CA LEU A 26 -12.34 52.35 -4.47
C LEU A 26 -11.89 52.87 -3.08
N GLN A 27 -10.61 53.31 -3.10
CA GLN A 27 -9.97 54.43 -2.38
C GLN A 27 -9.76 54.30 -0.85
N THR A 28 -8.53 54.09 -0.34
CA THR A 28 -7.32 54.97 -0.26
C THR A 28 -7.40 56.13 0.75
N LEU A 29 -6.53 56.05 1.77
CA LEU A 29 -5.83 57.08 2.59
C LEU A 29 -5.02 56.23 3.61
N GLY A 30 -3.73 56.42 3.92
CA GLY A 30 -2.99 57.66 4.21
C GLY A 30 -3.06 57.91 5.73
N ASP A 31 -1.99 58.11 6.51
CA ASP A 31 -0.53 58.25 6.25
C ASP A 31 0.28 57.90 7.54
N ASP A 32 1.56 58.31 7.61
CA ASP A 32 2.43 58.52 8.80
C ASP A 32 3.16 57.30 9.44
N VAL A 33 4.46 57.34 9.85
CA VAL A 33 5.48 58.44 9.83
C VAL A 33 6.95 57.91 9.83
N GLU A 34 7.87 58.79 9.41
CA GLU A 34 9.36 58.89 9.41
C GLU A 34 10.23 58.04 10.40
N GLY A 35 11.56 57.85 10.23
CA GLY A 35 12.54 58.38 9.24
C GLY A 35 14.03 58.08 9.58
N VAL A 36 14.98 58.91 9.06
CA VAL A 36 16.49 58.92 9.21
C VAL A 36 17.25 57.91 8.28
N ALA A 37 18.00 58.22 7.21
CA ALA A 37 19.08 59.21 6.86
C ALA A 37 20.50 58.82 7.37
N THR A 38 21.66 58.92 6.67
CA THR A 38 22.14 59.32 5.30
C THR A 38 23.61 58.84 5.15
N GLY A 39 24.36 58.81 4.03
CA GLY A 39 24.15 59.17 2.60
C GLY A 39 25.40 59.86 1.96
N MET A 40 26.04 59.30 0.90
CA MET A 40 27.20 59.92 0.18
C MET A 40 27.27 59.62 -1.33
N GLN A 41 28.00 60.47 -2.09
CA GLN A 41 28.16 60.48 -3.55
C GLN A 41 29.66 60.29 -3.95
N ASN A 42 30.17 60.30 -5.20
CA ASN A 42 29.66 60.79 -6.51
C ASN A 42 30.45 60.19 -7.72
N VAL A 43 29.81 60.10 -8.91
CA VAL A 43 30.25 60.50 -10.29
C VAL A 43 31.74 60.24 -10.73
N VAL A 44 32.10 59.61 -11.87
CA VAL A 44 31.75 59.87 -13.30
C VAL A 44 31.70 58.60 -14.21
N ALA A 45 30.70 58.60 -15.10
CA ALA A 45 30.42 57.87 -16.38
C ALA A 45 31.40 56.88 -17.07
N GLY A 46 30.79 55.84 -17.65
CA GLY A 46 31.30 55.02 -18.77
C GLY A 46 30.24 54.08 -19.38
N SER A 47 29.53 54.53 -20.43
CA SER A 47 28.66 53.76 -21.36
C SER A 47 27.54 52.83 -20.82
N SER A 48 26.30 53.35 -20.89
CA SER A 48 25.07 52.68 -21.38
C SER A 48 24.70 51.22 -20.98
N VAL A 49 23.72 51.05 -20.08
CA VAL A 49 22.49 50.23 -20.25
C VAL A 49 21.44 50.70 -19.22
N ALA A 50 20.18 50.95 -19.64
CA ALA A 50 19.01 50.84 -18.77
C ALA A 50 17.70 50.78 -19.59
N ALA A 51 17.14 49.58 -19.76
CA ALA A 51 15.72 49.37 -20.05
C ALA A 51 15.18 48.38 -19.01
N GLN A 52 13.95 48.61 -18.54
CA GLN A 52 13.39 47.91 -17.38
C GLN A 52 13.12 46.42 -17.67
N ARG A 53 13.47 45.54 -16.72
CA ARG A 53 13.01 44.14 -16.72
C ARG A 53 11.67 44.03 -15.98
N GLY A 54 10.58 43.98 -16.73
CA GLY A 54 9.30 43.40 -16.31
C GLY A 54 9.10 42.07 -17.02
N ARG A 55 8.57 41.05 -16.33
CA ARG A 55 8.48 39.66 -16.87
C ARG A 55 7.28 39.48 -17.79
N ALA A 56 7.52 38.94 -18.99
CA ALA A 56 6.55 38.18 -19.79
C ALA A 56 7.31 37.23 -20.72
N GLU A 57 6.69 36.12 -21.07
CA GLU A 57 7.21 34.96 -21.80
C GLU A 57 7.92 35.30 -23.14
N HIS A 58 8.90 34.46 -23.50
CA HIS A 58 9.51 34.46 -24.83
C HIS A 58 9.31 33.08 -25.48
N ASP A 59 8.92 33.11 -26.76
CA ASP A 59 8.60 31.95 -27.59
C ASP A 59 9.80 31.04 -27.84
N ASP A 60 9.57 29.72 -27.81
CA ASP A 60 10.50 28.74 -28.38
C ASP A 60 10.28 28.63 -29.90
N VAL A 61 11.39 28.61 -30.64
CA VAL A 61 11.42 28.63 -32.10
C VAL A 61 11.32 27.20 -32.66
N GLU A 62 10.23 26.90 -33.38
CA GLU A 62 10.10 25.64 -34.12
C GLU A 62 11.12 25.54 -35.27
N VAL A 63 11.97 24.51 -35.23
CA VAL A 63 12.86 24.15 -36.35
C VAL A 63 12.15 23.13 -37.25
N TRP A 64 11.63 23.60 -38.40
CA TRP A 64 11.01 22.75 -39.41
C TRP A 64 12.06 22.10 -40.33
N VAL A 65 12.22 20.77 -40.25
CA VAL A 65 13.03 19.99 -41.22
C VAL A 65 12.17 19.66 -42.44
N GLY A 66 12.12 20.58 -43.40
CA GLY A 66 11.39 20.39 -44.66
C GLY A 66 12.16 19.56 -45.69
N THR A 67 11.70 18.35 -45.99
CA THR A 67 12.20 17.56 -47.12
C THR A 67 11.53 18.02 -48.42
N ARG A 68 12.29 18.56 -49.37
CA ARG A 68 11.77 18.96 -50.69
C ARG A 68 11.32 17.75 -51.51
N VAL A 69 10.02 17.61 -51.75
CA VAL A 69 9.52 16.84 -52.89
C VAL A 69 9.70 17.71 -54.15
N ARG A 70 10.30 17.14 -55.20
CA ARG A 70 10.33 17.79 -56.52
C ARG A 70 9.00 17.59 -57.23
N ASP A 71 8.47 18.68 -57.75
CA ASP A 71 7.34 18.68 -58.68
C ASP A 71 7.61 17.77 -59.89
N ILE A 72 6.60 17.01 -60.29
CA ILE A 72 6.46 16.44 -61.63
C ILE A 72 5.07 16.87 -62.07
N GLY A 73 5.01 17.87 -62.95
CA GLY A 73 3.80 18.61 -63.24
C GLY A 73 2.71 17.80 -63.95
N GLY A 74 1.47 18.20 -63.68
CA GLY A 74 0.26 17.84 -64.40
C GLY A 74 -0.79 18.89 -64.08
N GLU A 75 -1.18 19.69 -65.08
CA GLU A 75 -2.09 20.82 -64.91
C GLU A 75 -3.52 20.32 -64.63
N ASP A 76 -4.13 20.80 -63.55
CA ASP A 76 -5.39 21.54 -63.64
C ASP A 76 -5.72 22.25 -62.33
N SER A 77 -6.22 23.48 -62.42
CA SER A 77 -6.41 24.39 -61.30
C SER A 77 -7.88 24.49 -60.87
N THR A 78 -8.14 24.43 -59.56
CA THR A 78 -9.27 25.16 -58.95
C THR A 78 -9.05 25.37 -57.44
N GLU A 79 -9.74 26.38 -56.89
CA GLU A 79 -9.34 27.13 -55.69
C GLU A 79 -9.31 26.36 -54.35
N VAL A 80 -8.40 26.82 -53.48
CA VAL A 80 -8.35 26.49 -52.05
C VAL A 80 -9.24 27.44 -51.25
N SER A 81 -9.99 26.91 -50.28
CA SER A 81 -10.47 27.70 -49.14
C SER A 81 -10.42 26.88 -47.84
N ASP A 82 -9.73 27.40 -46.83
CA ASP A 82 -9.49 26.69 -45.56
C ASP A 82 -10.75 26.39 -44.76
N ARG A 83 -10.87 25.14 -44.27
CA ARG A 83 -11.52 24.85 -42.98
C ARG A 83 -11.16 23.46 -42.42
N ILE A 84 -10.23 23.49 -41.47
CA ILE A 84 -9.99 22.57 -40.33
C ILE A 84 -10.99 21.40 -40.22
N VAL A 85 -10.51 20.16 -40.40
CA VAL A 85 -11.17 18.92 -39.96
C VAL A 85 -10.20 18.09 -39.13
N ARG A 86 -10.70 17.51 -38.03
CA ARG A 86 -9.94 16.78 -37.00
C ARG A 86 -9.67 15.32 -37.46
N PRO A 87 -8.49 14.74 -37.19
CA PRO A 87 -8.29 13.30 -37.34
C PRO A 87 -8.86 12.53 -36.14
N GLY A 88 -9.55 11.40 -36.35
CA GLY A 88 -9.95 10.52 -35.25
C GLY A 88 -11.24 9.71 -35.35
N TYR A 89 -11.76 9.40 -36.55
CA TYR A 89 -12.81 8.37 -36.70
C TYR A 89 -12.46 7.45 -37.87
N ALA A 90 -12.30 6.15 -37.59
CA ALA A 90 -12.21 5.12 -38.61
C ALA A 90 -13.62 4.63 -38.98
N LEU A 91 -13.87 4.44 -40.28
CA LEU A 91 -15.10 3.85 -40.79
C LEU A 91 -14.96 2.32 -40.83
N GLU A 92 -15.75 1.62 -40.03
CA GLU A 92 -15.89 0.16 -40.14
C GLU A 92 -16.80 -0.21 -41.33
N PHE A 93 -16.38 -1.20 -42.11
CA PHE A 93 -17.23 -1.89 -43.07
C PHE A 93 -17.68 -3.23 -42.49
N LEU A 94 -19.01 -3.40 -42.33
CA LEU A 94 -19.64 -4.66 -41.93
C LEU A 94 -19.94 -5.54 -43.16
N PRO A 95 -19.64 -6.85 -43.14
CA PRO A 95 -20.29 -7.85 -43.97
C PRO A 95 -21.50 -8.51 -43.28
N GLN A 96 -22.54 -8.81 -44.05
CA GLN A 96 -23.76 -9.53 -43.63
C GLN A 96 -23.64 -11.06 -43.88
N PRO A 97 -24.49 -11.91 -43.26
CA PRO A 97 -24.20 -13.34 -43.04
C PRO A 97 -24.83 -14.32 -44.05
N GLY A 98 -24.25 -15.53 -44.17
CA GLY A 98 -24.87 -16.68 -44.86
C GLY A 98 -24.02 -17.97 -44.88
N GLU A 99 -24.71 -19.12 -44.68
CA GLU A 99 -24.33 -20.51 -45.07
C GLU A 99 -23.29 -21.35 -44.26
N SER A 100 -23.78 -21.94 -43.16
CA SER A 100 -23.84 -23.40 -42.84
C SER A 100 -22.65 -24.40 -42.94
N PHE A 101 -22.36 -25.06 -41.79
CA PHE A 101 -22.04 -26.51 -41.56
C PHE A 101 -20.76 -27.12 -42.23
N VAL A 102 -19.81 -27.83 -41.58
CA VAL A 102 -19.85 -28.95 -40.59
C VAL A 102 -18.48 -29.14 -39.89
N ASP A 103 -18.51 -29.39 -38.57
CA ASP A 103 -17.65 -30.20 -37.67
C ASP A 103 -16.13 -30.50 -37.86
N ASP A 104 -15.54 -30.74 -36.68
CA ASP A 104 -14.44 -31.66 -36.33
C ASP A 104 -12.96 -31.16 -36.29
N ARG A 105 -12.43 -31.19 -35.05
CA ARG A 105 -11.01 -31.28 -34.58
C ARG A 105 -10.26 -30.02 -34.11
N LEU A 106 -9.79 -30.16 -32.86
CA LEU A 106 -8.70 -29.43 -32.21
C LEU A 106 -7.36 -29.64 -32.94
N ASP A 107 -6.54 -28.59 -33.08
CA ASP A 107 -5.19 -28.50 -32.50
C ASP A 107 -4.45 -27.20 -32.90
N GLU A 108 -3.55 -26.75 -32.01
CA GLU A 108 -2.49 -25.72 -32.13
C GLU A 108 -2.62 -24.58 -33.19
N VAL A 109 -3.00 -23.37 -32.77
CA VAL A 109 -2.70 -22.13 -33.54
C VAL A 109 -1.45 -21.42 -33.00
N ARG A 110 -0.29 -21.77 -33.56
CA ARG A 110 0.94 -20.99 -33.42
C ARG A 110 0.80 -19.67 -34.20
N HIS A 111 0.78 -18.53 -33.50
CA HIS A 111 0.85 -17.22 -34.14
C HIS A 111 2.29 -16.90 -34.57
N GLY A 112 2.64 -17.23 -35.82
CA GLY A 112 3.80 -16.68 -36.50
C GLY A 112 3.41 -15.41 -37.26
N ALA A 113 3.98 -14.26 -36.90
CA ALA A 113 3.77 -13.02 -37.66
C ALA A 113 4.69 -12.99 -38.90
N GLU A 114 4.10 -12.97 -40.10
CA GLU A 114 4.87 -12.75 -41.33
C GLU A 114 5.23 -11.27 -41.48
N LEU A 115 6.53 -10.95 -41.44
CA LEU A 115 7.04 -9.62 -41.78
C LEU A 115 7.18 -9.50 -43.30
N GLY A 116 6.22 -8.84 -43.94
CA GLY A 116 6.27 -8.53 -45.37
C GLY A 116 7.32 -7.46 -45.70
N VAL A 117 8.43 -7.85 -46.31
CA VAL A 117 9.45 -6.92 -46.83
C VAL A 117 9.08 -6.50 -48.25
N GLN A 118 8.63 -5.25 -48.44
CA GLN A 118 8.50 -4.66 -49.77
C GLN A 118 9.86 -4.22 -50.32
N SER A 119 10.34 -4.86 -51.39
CA SER A 119 11.61 -4.52 -52.05
C SER A 119 11.40 -3.60 -53.26
N HIS A 120 11.59 -2.30 -53.06
CA HIS A 120 11.67 -1.35 -54.17
C HIS A 120 13.05 -1.34 -54.84
N ARG A 121 13.28 -2.29 -55.77
CA ARG A 121 14.01 -2.16 -57.06
C ARG A 121 14.41 -3.54 -57.57
N ARG A 122 14.05 -3.86 -58.82
CA ARG A 122 14.59 -5.01 -59.55
C ARG A 122 16.00 -4.69 -60.04
N CYS A 123 16.99 -5.51 -59.67
CA CYS A 123 18.15 -5.73 -60.53
C CYS A 123 17.78 -6.81 -61.58
N PRO A 124 18.14 -6.64 -62.86
CA PRO A 124 17.77 -7.60 -63.90
C PRO A 124 18.79 -8.73 -64.02
N GLY A 125 18.32 -9.98 -63.94
CA GLY A 125 19.07 -11.16 -64.38
C GLY A 125 18.89 -12.39 -63.50
N ILE A 126 18.50 -13.51 -64.14
CA ILE A 126 18.51 -14.89 -63.61
C ILE A 126 17.52 -15.08 -62.43
N GLY A 127 16.41 -15.81 -62.52
CA GLY A 127 16.01 -16.85 -63.48
C GLY A 127 16.11 -18.23 -62.84
N GLY A 128 15.06 -18.68 -62.15
CA GLY A 128 15.02 -20.01 -61.52
C GLY A 128 13.92 -20.13 -60.47
N ASP A 129 12.96 -21.01 -60.74
CA ASP A 129 11.86 -21.42 -59.85
C ASP A 129 12.26 -22.73 -59.13
N PHE A 130 12.05 -22.86 -57.81
CA PHE A 130 12.15 -24.17 -57.13
C PHE A 130 11.36 -24.26 -55.81
N SER A 131 10.70 -25.41 -55.63
CA SER A 131 9.69 -25.68 -54.61
C SER A 131 10.21 -26.35 -53.33
N ARG A 132 9.51 -26.14 -52.21
CA ARG A 132 9.74 -26.82 -50.92
C ARG A 132 9.44 -28.32 -51.00
N ARG A 133 10.31 -29.19 -50.44
CA ARG A 133 9.93 -30.48 -49.84
C ARG A 133 11.03 -31.08 -48.95
N GLN A 134 10.60 -31.75 -47.88
CA GLN A 134 11.38 -32.57 -46.93
C GLN A 134 12.36 -31.76 -46.01
N ALA A 135 12.60 -32.15 -44.76
CA ALA A 135 12.34 -33.44 -44.09
C ALA A 135 11.82 -33.30 -42.64
N ALA A 136 11.25 -34.39 -42.13
CA ALA A 136 11.05 -34.66 -40.70
C ALA A 136 11.85 -35.91 -40.33
N GLY A 137 12.42 -36.00 -39.10
CA GLY A 137 13.06 -37.25 -38.65
C GLY A 137 14.15 -37.14 -37.57
N ALA A 138 13.74 -37.12 -36.31
CA ALA A 138 14.30 -37.92 -35.20
C ALA A 138 15.83 -37.93 -34.86
N LEU A 139 16.15 -37.31 -33.70
CA LEU A 139 16.72 -37.94 -32.49
C LEU A 139 18.19 -38.47 -32.39
N ARG A 140 18.87 -37.95 -31.34
CA ARG A 140 19.81 -38.58 -30.36
C ARG A 140 21.31 -38.22 -30.37
N SER A 141 21.83 -38.19 -29.14
CA SER A 141 23.21 -38.30 -28.64
C SER A 141 24.06 -37.02 -28.52
N GLU A 142 24.80 -36.96 -27.41
CA GLU A 142 25.64 -35.84 -26.97
C GLU A 142 27.14 -36.08 -27.24
N GLN A 143 27.90 -34.99 -27.10
CA GLN A 143 29.34 -34.90 -26.81
C GLN A 143 30.39 -35.13 -27.94
N ALA A 144 31.42 -34.26 -27.86
CA ALA A 144 32.71 -34.24 -28.57
C ALA A 144 32.70 -33.83 -30.08
N SER A 145 33.70 -33.11 -30.62
CA SER A 145 34.74 -32.23 -30.04
C SER A 145 35.46 -31.43 -31.16
N ARG A 146 35.92 -30.20 -30.85
CA ARG A 146 37.02 -29.45 -31.51
C ARG A 146 37.08 -29.32 -33.06
N ALA A 147 36.62 -28.14 -33.50
CA ALA A 147 37.39 -27.15 -34.29
C ALA A 147 37.88 -27.41 -35.75
N LEU A 148 37.53 -26.43 -36.60
CA LEU A 148 38.21 -25.95 -37.83
C LEU A 148 38.06 -26.73 -39.16
N LYS A 149 37.15 -26.23 -40.02
CA LYS A 149 37.48 -25.54 -41.30
C LYS A 149 36.27 -24.77 -41.86
N GLN A 150 36.54 -23.74 -42.66
CA GLN A 150 35.59 -22.75 -43.23
C GLN A 150 34.94 -23.23 -44.55
N PRO A 151 34.03 -22.46 -45.19
CA PRO A 151 32.79 -21.89 -44.65
C PRO A 151 31.60 -22.19 -45.60
N GLU A 152 30.56 -22.90 -45.15
CA GLU A 152 29.30 -22.99 -45.90
C GLU A 152 28.22 -22.10 -45.27
N THR A 153 27.55 -21.32 -46.12
CA THR A 153 26.47 -20.42 -45.72
C THR A 153 25.21 -21.24 -45.41
N HIS A 154 24.80 -21.30 -44.15
CA HIS A 154 23.52 -21.88 -43.74
C HIS A 154 22.68 -20.83 -43.02
N TRP A 155 21.41 -20.71 -43.39
CA TRP A 155 20.47 -19.78 -42.79
C TRP A 155 19.77 -20.45 -41.60
N GLY A 156 19.79 -19.78 -40.44
CA GLY A 156 19.08 -20.23 -39.25
C GLY A 156 18.84 -19.07 -38.29
N VAL A 157 17.57 -18.75 -38.04
CA VAL A 157 17.16 -17.84 -36.95
C VAL A 157 16.92 -18.70 -35.71
N VAL A 158 17.75 -18.53 -34.69
CA VAL A 158 17.50 -19.08 -33.36
C VAL A 158 17.14 -17.91 -32.44
N SER A 159 15.91 -17.92 -31.94
CA SER A 159 15.44 -16.93 -30.96
C SER A 159 15.45 -17.54 -29.57
N ALA A 160 16.42 -17.12 -28.77
CA ALA A 160 16.34 -17.08 -27.32
C ALA A 160 17.18 -15.86 -26.89
N HIS A 161 16.61 -14.98 -26.05
CA HIS A 161 17.26 -13.75 -25.55
C HIS A 161 17.43 -12.58 -26.56
N GLY A 162 16.41 -12.30 -27.39
CA GLY A 162 16.10 -10.91 -27.80
C GLY A 162 17.09 -10.10 -28.66
N HIS A 163 18.18 -10.68 -29.16
CA HIS A 163 19.17 -9.97 -29.99
C HIS A 163 18.98 -10.21 -31.49
N LEU A 164 18.81 -9.13 -32.27
CA LEU A 164 18.80 -9.16 -33.73
C LEU A 164 20.24 -9.13 -34.28
N HIS A 165 20.75 -10.27 -34.75
CA HIS A 165 22.04 -10.33 -35.45
C HIS A 165 21.86 -10.06 -36.95
N VAL A 166 22.21 -8.84 -37.40
CA VAL A 166 22.27 -8.50 -38.82
C VAL A 166 23.61 -8.95 -39.40
N LEU A 167 23.59 -10.03 -40.20
CA LEU A 167 24.76 -10.52 -40.95
C LEU A 167 24.98 -9.67 -42.21
N ILE A 168 25.90 -8.71 -42.14
CA ILE A 168 26.32 -7.90 -43.30
C ILE A 168 27.33 -8.72 -44.12
N THR A 169 26.99 -9.03 -45.38
CA THR A 169 27.91 -9.73 -46.29
C THR A 169 28.99 -8.79 -46.86
N PRO A 170 30.20 -9.29 -47.20
CA PRO A 170 31.33 -8.44 -47.63
C PRO A 170 31.10 -7.60 -48.89
N CYS A 171 30.03 -7.86 -49.66
CA CYS A 171 29.70 -7.07 -50.85
C CYS A 171 29.16 -5.67 -50.50
N ALA A 172 28.52 -5.51 -49.34
CA ALA A 172 27.87 -4.27 -48.94
C ALA A 172 28.84 -3.13 -48.57
N ILE A 173 30.14 -3.42 -48.42
CA ILE A 173 31.18 -2.42 -48.07
C ILE A 173 31.62 -1.59 -49.31
N ARG A 174 31.20 -1.95 -50.54
CA ARG A 174 31.56 -1.22 -51.77
C ARG A 174 30.45 -0.35 -52.39
N CYS A 175 29.23 -0.38 -51.85
CA CYS A 175 28.16 0.55 -52.23
C CYS A 175 27.76 1.33 -50.98
N ASN A 176 28.08 2.63 -50.95
CA ASN A 176 28.01 3.48 -49.76
C ASN A 176 26.57 3.93 -49.43
N ILE A 177 25.62 2.99 -49.39
CA ILE A 177 24.20 3.20 -49.07
C ILE A 177 23.70 2.00 -48.26
N ILE A 178 23.69 2.14 -46.94
CA ILE A 178 22.83 1.37 -46.04
C ILE A 178 22.25 2.35 -45.02
N ASP A 179 21.09 2.92 -45.30
CA ASP A 179 20.28 3.57 -44.27
C ASP A 179 19.61 2.49 -43.43
N ILE A 180 20.17 2.19 -42.26
CA ILE A 180 19.50 1.36 -41.26
C ILE A 180 18.59 2.26 -40.42
N THR A 181 17.39 2.52 -40.92
CA THR A 181 16.35 3.17 -40.11
C THR A 181 15.84 2.17 -39.06
N VAL A 182 16.45 2.19 -37.87
CA VAL A 182 15.89 1.51 -36.69
C VAL A 182 14.64 2.28 -36.26
N VAL A 183 13.48 1.86 -36.73
CA VAL A 183 12.20 2.33 -36.19
C VAL A 183 12.07 1.76 -34.79
N LYS A 184 12.43 2.56 -33.77
CA LYS A 184 12.23 2.26 -32.36
C LYS A 184 10.72 2.12 -32.13
N VAL A 185 10.20 0.89 -32.13
CA VAL A 185 8.90 0.61 -31.53
C VAL A 185 9.08 0.81 -30.04
N GLY A 186 8.91 2.06 -29.59
CA GLY A 186 8.79 2.36 -28.17
C GLY A 186 7.72 1.46 -27.58
N SER A 187 7.95 0.93 -26.39
CA SER A 187 6.97 0.13 -25.67
C SER A 187 5.72 0.97 -25.42
N SER A 188 4.77 0.89 -26.33
CA SER A 188 3.45 1.50 -26.15
C SER A 188 2.84 0.82 -24.93
N VAL A 189 2.83 1.55 -23.82
CA VAL A 189 2.09 1.13 -22.63
C VAL A 189 0.66 0.90 -23.09
N GLN A 190 0.22 -0.36 -23.11
CA GLN A 190 -1.08 -0.70 -23.63
C GLN A 190 -2.13 -0.02 -22.74
N ARG A 191 -2.84 0.94 -23.33
CA ARG A 191 -3.88 1.74 -22.69
C ARG A 191 -5.23 1.15 -23.02
N GLU A 192 -5.88 0.68 -21.98
CA GLU A 192 -7.27 0.23 -22.04
C GLU A 192 -8.20 1.32 -21.50
N PHE A 193 -9.44 1.40 -22.00
CA PHE A 193 -10.45 2.33 -21.54
C PHE A 193 -11.70 1.57 -21.10
N VAL A 194 -12.15 1.81 -19.86
CA VAL A 194 -13.31 1.16 -19.25
C VAL A 194 -14.21 2.19 -18.54
N ASP A 195 -15.42 1.79 -18.15
CA ASP A 195 -16.28 2.63 -17.32
C ASP A 195 -15.69 2.75 -15.91
N VAL A 196 -15.34 1.62 -15.28
CA VAL A 196 -14.88 1.56 -13.89
C VAL A 196 -13.67 0.65 -13.74
N VAL A 197 -12.63 1.14 -13.06
CA VAL A 197 -11.56 0.29 -12.53
C VAL A 197 -11.67 0.17 -11.02
N VAL A 198 -11.52 -1.05 -10.51
CA VAL A 198 -11.59 -1.37 -9.07
C VAL A 198 -10.27 -2.00 -8.64
N VAL A 199 -9.69 -1.50 -7.56
CA VAL A 199 -8.43 -2.02 -6.99
C VAL A 199 -8.75 -2.88 -5.78
N GLY A 200 -8.59 -4.20 -5.91
CA GLY A 200 -8.96 -5.23 -4.92
C GLY A 200 -10.22 -6.01 -5.31
N ALA A 201 -10.13 -7.35 -5.38
CA ALA A 201 -11.20 -8.25 -5.84
C ALA A 201 -11.91 -9.03 -4.72
N ARG A 202 -11.64 -8.70 -3.46
CA ARG A 202 -12.31 -9.32 -2.30
C ARG A 202 -13.68 -8.67 -2.04
N CYS A 203 -14.38 -9.09 -0.97
CA CYS A 203 -15.71 -8.63 -0.51
C CYS A 203 -16.24 -7.27 -1.04
N ALA A 204 -15.47 -6.18 -0.94
CA ALA A 204 -15.93 -4.86 -1.37
C ALA A 204 -15.92 -4.69 -2.91
N GLY A 205 -14.84 -5.11 -3.57
CA GLY A 205 -14.64 -4.87 -5.00
C GLY A 205 -15.55 -5.71 -5.88
N THR A 206 -15.70 -7.01 -5.56
CA THR A 206 -16.68 -7.88 -6.22
C THR A 206 -18.11 -7.41 -6.03
N ALA A 207 -18.45 -6.86 -4.85
CA ALA A 207 -19.77 -6.33 -4.58
C ALA A 207 -20.10 -5.04 -5.36
N LEU A 208 -19.10 -4.26 -5.76
CA LEU A 208 -19.25 -3.16 -6.71
C LEU A 208 -19.31 -3.67 -8.16
N ALA A 209 -18.42 -4.60 -8.51
CA ALA A 209 -18.24 -5.03 -9.90
C ALA A 209 -19.42 -5.82 -10.45
N ALA A 210 -19.95 -6.79 -9.68
CA ALA A 210 -21.04 -7.65 -10.13
C ALA A 210 -22.33 -6.89 -10.56
N PRO A 211 -22.88 -5.94 -9.77
CA PRO A 211 -24.06 -5.18 -10.22
C PRO A 211 -23.78 -4.21 -11.38
N LEU A 212 -22.57 -3.66 -11.49
CA LEU A 212 -22.20 -2.79 -12.62
C LEU A 212 -22.04 -3.58 -13.93
N ALA A 213 -21.39 -4.75 -13.88
CA ALA A 213 -21.23 -5.62 -15.03
C ALA A 213 -22.58 -6.17 -15.52
N ARG A 214 -23.49 -6.58 -14.59
CA ARG A 214 -24.89 -6.93 -14.94
C ARG A 214 -25.68 -5.79 -15.58
N ALA A 215 -25.30 -4.55 -15.34
CA ALA A 215 -25.88 -3.37 -15.99
C ALA A 215 -25.20 -3.01 -17.34
N GLY A 216 -24.32 -3.88 -17.86
CA GLY A 216 -23.64 -3.69 -19.14
C GLY A 216 -22.49 -2.68 -19.11
N ARG A 217 -21.99 -2.29 -17.93
CA ARG A 217 -20.82 -1.40 -17.79
C ARG A 217 -19.53 -2.21 -17.87
N THR A 218 -18.51 -1.64 -18.50
CA THR A 218 -17.18 -2.26 -18.58
C THR A 218 -16.43 -2.07 -17.24
N VAL A 219 -16.18 -3.17 -16.54
CA VAL A 219 -15.54 -3.16 -15.21
C VAL A 219 -14.32 -4.07 -15.19
N VAL A 220 -13.16 -3.47 -14.91
CA VAL A 220 -11.92 -4.18 -14.63
C VAL A 220 -11.61 -4.13 -13.14
N VAL A 221 -11.34 -5.28 -12.54
CA VAL A 221 -10.96 -5.43 -11.13
C VAL A 221 -9.52 -5.98 -11.09
N LEU A 222 -8.62 -5.26 -10.43
CA LEU A 222 -7.22 -5.63 -10.30
C LEU A 222 -6.93 -6.04 -8.85
N ASP A 223 -6.56 -7.29 -8.59
CA ASP A 223 -6.03 -7.72 -7.28
C ASP A 223 -4.60 -8.23 -7.41
N ARG A 224 -3.77 -7.88 -6.43
CA ARG A 224 -2.36 -8.30 -6.34
C ARG A 224 -2.19 -9.78 -6.01
N ALA A 225 -3.22 -10.44 -5.47
CA ALA A 225 -3.20 -11.86 -5.16
C ALA A 225 -3.56 -12.72 -6.37
N ALA A 226 -3.03 -13.95 -6.41
CA ALA A 226 -3.69 -15.07 -7.07
C ALA A 226 -4.66 -15.71 -6.05
N PHE A 227 -5.84 -16.16 -6.49
CA PHE A 227 -6.83 -16.81 -5.63
C PHE A 227 -6.85 -18.34 -5.84
N PRO A 228 -7.08 -19.15 -4.78
CA PRO A 228 -7.39 -18.78 -3.39
C PRO A 228 -6.27 -18.05 -2.64
N ALA A 229 -6.63 -16.99 -1.90
CA ALA A 229 -5.72 -16.27 -1.02
C ALA A 229 -6.40 -15.93 0.31
N ASP A 230 -5.79 -16.35 1.41
CA ASP A 230 -6.29 -16.04 2.76
C ASP A 230 -6.11 -14.54 3.11
N THR A 231 -6.88 -14.08 4.09
CA THR A 231 -6.73 -12.74 4.65
C THR A 231 -7.20 -12.69 6.10
N MET A 232 -6.52 -11.87 6.91
CA MET A 232 -6.74 -11.80 8.36
C MET A 232 -8.14 -11.25 8.69
N SER A 233 -9.05 -12.15 9.06
CA SER A 233 -10.42 -11.84 9.44
C SER A 233 -10.97 -12.96 10.33
N THR A 234 -11.88 -12.61 11.23
CA THR A 234 -12.77 -13.53 11.94
C THR A 234 -14.12 -13.45 11.26
N HIS A 235 -14.63 -14.59 10.78
CA HIS A 235 -15.64 -14.57 9.71
C HIS A 235 -17.03 -14.87 10.25
N VAL A 236 -17.90 -13.87 10.33
CA VAL A 236 -19.32 -14.07 10.62
C VAL A 236 -20.18 -13.14 9.75
N LEU A 237 -21.27 -13.68 9.24
CA LEU A 237 -22.35 -12.94 8.59
C LEU A 237 -23.67 -13.25 9.30
N PHE A 238 -24.33 -12.21 9.82
CA PHE A 238 -25.72 -12.27 10.29
C PHE A 238 -26.69 -12.27 9.09
N PRO A 239 -27.99 -12.58 9.24
CA PRO A 239 -28.98 -12.60 8.14
C PRO A 239 -28.92 -11.43 7.15
N MET A 240 -28.74 -10.18 7.63
CA MET A 240 -28.56 -9.01 6.74
C MET A 240 -27.29 -9.07 5.87
N GLY A 241 -26.22 -9.70 6.34
CA GLY A 241 -24.99 -9.92 5.58
C GLY A 241 -25.09 -11.10 4.61
N VAL A 242 -25.84 -12.15 4.98
CA VAL A 242 -26.16 -13.27 4.07
C VAL A 242 -27.05 -12.80 2.91
N ASN A 243 -27.99 -11.89 3.17
CA ASN A 243 -28.75 -11.20 2.10
C ASN A 243 -27.88 -10.35 1.15
N GLU A 244 -26.68 -9.91 1.54
CA GLU A 244 -25.78 -9.26 0.59
C GLU A 244 -25.14 -10.29 -0.37
N LEU A 245 -24.85 -11.51 0.09
CA LEU A 245 -24.40 -12.60 -0.80
C LEU A 245 -25.46 -12.96 -1.84
N ASP A 246 -26.73 -12.98 -1.44
CA ASP A 246 -27.89 -13.24 -2.30
C ASP A 246 -28.01 -12.18 -3.41
N ARG A 247 -28.03 -10.90 -3.02
CA ARG A 247 -28.06 -9.74 -3.96
C ARG A 247 -26.88 -9.71 -4.93
N LEU A 248 -25.76 -10.32 -4.58
CA LEU A 248 -24.59 -10.42 -5.45
C LEU A 248 -24.63 -11.62 -6.40
N GLY A 249 -25.49 -12.61 -6.15
CA GLY A 249 -25.56 -13.87 -6.91
C GLY A 249 -24.58 -14.94 -6.40
N ALA A 250 -24.07 -14.80 -5.17
CA ALA A 250 -23.07 -15.69 -4.60
C ALA A 250 -23.63 -16.67 -3.55
N LEU A 251 -24.86 -16.47 -3.06
CA LEU A 251 -25.40 -17.25 -1.94
C LEU A 251 -25.43 -18.76 -2.20
N ASP A 252 -25.94 -19.22 -3.34
CA ASP A 252 -26.03 -20.66 -3.64
C ASP A 252 -24.64 -21.33 -3.67
N LYS A 253 -23.65 -20.65 -4.24
CA LYS A 253 -22.24 -21.10 -4.26
C LYS A 253 -21.65 -21.19 -2.85
N ILE A 254 -21.95 -20.22 -2.00
CA ILE A 254 -21.56 -20.22 -0.59
C ILE A 254 -22.26 -21.34 0.19
N LEU A 255 -23.54 -21.60 -0.09
CA LEU A 255 -24.28 -22.70 0.54
C LEU A 255 -23.81 -24.08 0.08
N ALA A 256 -23.28 -24.20 -1.14
CA ALA A 256 -22.64 -25.42 -1.63
C ALA A 256 -21.36 -25.81 -0.85
N LEU A 257 -20.73 -24.85 -0.15
CA LEU A 257 -19.64 -25.13 0.81
C LEU A 257 -20.14 -25.82 2.10
N ASN A 258 -21.44 -26.07 2.22
CA ASN A 258 -22.10 -26.68 3.38
C ASN A 258 -21.82 -25.94 4.71
N PRO A 259 -22.11 -24.63 4.83
CA PRO A 259 -21.90 -23.86 6.07
C PRO A 259 -22.89 -24.26 7.17
N SER A 260 -22.45 -24.22 8.42
CA SER A 260 -23.35 -24.27 9.57
C SER A 260 -24.30 -23.06 9.56
N ARG A 261 -25.61 -23.30 9.60
CA ARG A 261 -26.64 -22.24 9.67
C ARG A 261 -26.93 -21.88 11.13
N MET A 262 -26.33 -20.79 11.60
CA MET A 262 -26.60 -20.25 12.94
C MET A 262 -27.96 -19.56 12.94
N THR A 263 -28.94 -20.05 13.71
CA THR A 263 -30.27 -19.41 13.88
C THR A 263 -30.44 -18.74 15.24
N HIS A 264 -29.48 -18.92 16.15
CA HIS A 264 -29.53 -18.38 17.51
C HIS A 264 -28.24 -17.64 17.89
N LEU A 265 -28.39 -16.60 18.71
CA LEU A 265 -27.33 -15.94 19.47
C LEU A 265 -27.52 -16.27 20.96
N ARG A 266 -26.50 -16.84 21.60
CA ARG A 266 -26.45 -17.05 23.05
C ARG A 266 -25.40 -16.16 23.71
N LEU A 267 -25.83 -15.42 24.73
CA LEU A 267 -25.06 -14.44 25.50
C LEU A 267 -24.90 -14.93 26.95
N ASP A 268 -23.66 -15.26 27.35
CA ASP A 268 -23.35 -15.78 28.71
C ASP A 268 -22.50 -14.78 29.52
N LEU A 269 -23.20 -13.93 30.28
CA LEU A 269 -22.62 -12.89 31.13
C LEU A 269 -22.49 -13.35 32.59
N VAL A 270 -21.83 -12.52 33.43
CA VAL A 270 -21.71 -12.78 34.87
C VAL A 270 -23.10 -12.73 35.52
N GLY A 271 -23.59 -13.90 35.95
CA GLY A 271 -24.89 -14.05 36.63
C GLY A 271 -26.12 -13.91 35.72
N THR A 272 -25.98 -13.99 34.39
CA THR A 272 -27.13 -13.99 33.45
C THR A 272 -26.75 -14.67 32.14
N SER A 273 -27.61 -15.58 31.67
CA SER A 273 -27.55 -16.17 30.33
C SER A 273 -28.83 -15.84 29.56
N ARG A 274 -28.73 -15.64 28.25
CA ARG A 274 -29.88 -15.36 27.36
C ARG A 274 -29.60 -15.94 25.98
N THR A 275 -30.62 -16.58 25.39
CA THR A 275 -30.58 -17.00 23.98
C THR A 275 -31.68 -16.28 23.21
N GLU A 276 -31.34 -15.71 22.06
CA GLU A 276 -32.27 -15.07 21.13
C GLU A 276 -32.22 -15.79 19.78
N ARG A 277 -33.36 -15.91 19.10
CA ARG A 277 -33.42 -16.37 17.72
C ARG A 277 -33.21 -15.18 16.79
N PHE A 278 -32.44 -15.38 15.72
CA PHE A 278 -32.34 -14.37 14.67
C PHE A 278 -33.70 -14.14 14.00
N GLN A 279 -33.92 -12.89 13.60
CA GLN A 279 -35.09 -12.45 12.87
C GLN A 279 -34.93 -12.74 11.39
N ARG A 280 -36.06 -12.97 10.71
CA ARG A 280 -36.06 -13.17 9.26
C ARG A 280 -35.91 -11.84 8.53
N VAL A 281 -35.03 -11.83 7.54
CA VAL A 281 -34.74 -10.70 6.65
C VAL A 281 -34.81 -11.21 5.21
N GLY A 282 -35.82 -10.76 4.46
CA GLY A 282 -36.18 -11.43 3.20
C GLY A 282 -36.55 -12.89 3.50
N GLU A 283 -35.91 -13.83 2.80
CA GLU A 283 -36.07 -15.27 3.06
C GLU A 283 -35.05 -15.85 4.06
N ILE A 284 -34.09 -15.04 4.54
CA ILE A 284 -32.99 -15.51 5.38
C ILE A 284 -33.26 -15.26 6.87
N ASP A 285 -33.24 -16.32 7.69
CA ASP A 285 -33.34 -16.26 9.16
C ASP A 285 -32.13 -16.88 9.89
N TYR A 286 -31.01 -17.03 9.18
CA TYR A 286 -29.76 -17.59 9.69
C TYR A 286 -28.53 -16.75 9.33
N GLY A 287 -27.50 -16.86 10.16
CA GLY A 287 -26.14 -16.43 9.85
C GLY A 287 -25.22 -17.60 9.51
N ILE A 288 -24.03 -17.30 9.00
CA ILE A 288 -23.00 -18.27 8.60
C ILE A 288 -21.59 -17.77 8.97
N SER A 289 -20.64 -18.68 9.11
CA SER A 289 -19.21 -18.40 9.32
C SER A 289 -18.38 -19.17 8.28
N VAL A 290 -17.94 -18.47 7.23
CA VAL A 290 -17.23 -19.04 6.07
C VAL A 290 -15.79 -18.51 6.03
N PRO A 291 -14.76 -19.37 5.96
CA PRO A 291 -13.38 -18.94 5.73
C PRO A 291 -13.24 -17.98 4.55
N ARG A 292 -12.50 -16.89 4.71
CA ARG A 292 -12.40 -15.86 3.66
C ARG A 292 -11.72 -16.33 2.39
N ILE A 293 -10.83 -17.32 2.51
CA ILE A 293 -10.22 -18.03 1.38
C ILE A 293 -11.29 -18.64 0.46
N ASP A 294 -12.36 -19.21 1.02
CA ASP A 294 -13.48 -19.79 0.27
C ASP A 294 -14.54 -18.74 -0.11
N GLN A 295 -14.84 -17.82 0.81
CA GLN A 295 -15.88 -16.81 0.58
C GLN A 295 -15.49 -15.82 -0.53
N ASP A 296 -14.24 -15.35 -0.55
CA ASP A 296 -13.78 -14.44 -1.61
C ASP A 296 -13.74 -15.15 -2.98
N LEU A 297 -13.40 -16.46 -3.04
CA LEU A 297 -13.50 -17.26 -4.27
C LEU A 297 -14.92 -17.27 -4.86
N GLN A 298 -15.95 -17.54 -4.05
CA GLN A 298 -17.33 -17.59 -4.56
C GLN A 298 -17.85 -16.20 -4.97
N LEU A 299 -17.40 -15.13 -4.31
CA LEU A 299 -17.71 -13.75 -4.70
C LEU A 299 -17.02 -13.36 -6.02
N ILE A 300 -15.77 -13.78 -6.23
CA ILE A 300 -15.03 -13.60 -7.49
C ILE A 300 -15.72 -14.37 -8.63
N ALA A 301 -16.13 -15.62 -8.39
CA ALA A 301 -16.88 -16.42 -9.37
C ALA A 301 -18.21 -15.74 -9.76
N ALA A 302 -19.01 -15.30 -8.78
CA ALA A 302 -20.26 -14.60 -9.04
C ALA A 302 -20.08 -13.26 -9.78
N ALA A 303 -18.96 -12.54 -9.54
CA ALA A 303 -18.64 -11.31 -10.26
C ALA A 303 -18.13 -11.56 -11.70
N ARG A 304 -17.35 -12.64 -11.93
CA ARG A 304 -16.96 -13.09 -13.27
C ARG A 304 -18.19 -13.53 -14.09
N GLU A 305 -19.09 -14.30 -13.50
CA GLU A 305 -20.37 -14.71 -14.12
C GLU A 305 -21.31 -13.53 -14.40
N ALA A 306 -21.21 -12.45 -13.61
CA ALA A 306 -21.87 -11.18 -13.87
C ALA A 306 -21.24 -10.36 -15.02
N GLY A 307 -20.10 -10.77 -15.58
CA GLY A 307 -19.39 -10.10 -16.67
C GLY A 307 -18.26 -9.17 -16.27
N ALA A 308 -17.81 -9.16 -15.00
CA ALA A 308 -16.67 -8.36 -14.59
C ALA A 308 -15.34 -9.04 -14.96
N ASP A 309 -14.41 -8.28 -15.54
CA ASP A 309 -13.05 -8.75 -15.78
C ASP A 309 -12.24 -8.64 -14.48
N ILE A 310 -11.91 -9.78 -13.88
CA ILE A 310 -11.14 -9.85 -12.64
C ILE A 310 -9.75 -10.40 -12.95
N ARG A 311 -8.74 -9.53 -12.85
CA ARG A 311 -7.33 -9.81 -13.12
C ARG A 311 -6.56 -9.97 -11.83
N GLU A 312 -5.92 -11.12 -11.72
CA GLU A 312 -5.14 -11.55 -10.57
C GLU A 312 -3.65 -11.21 -10.77
N GLN A 313 -2.87 -11.25 -9.69
CA GLN A 313 -1.44 -10.88 -9.68
C GLN A 313 -1.16 -9.45 -10.21
N CYS A 314 -2.17 -8.58 -10.24
CA CYS A 314 -2.09 -7.21 -10.77
C CYS A 314 -1.87 -6.20 -9.64
N THR A 315 -0.65 -5.68 -9.51
CA THR A 315 -0.29 -4.76 -8.41
C THR A 315 -0.32 -3.31 -8.88
N VAL A 316 -1.40 -2.61 -8.55
CA VAL A 316 -1.53 -1.15 -8.74
C VAL A 316 -0.46 -0.41 -7.95
N GLN A 317 0.22 0.53 -8.64
CA GLN A 317 1.23 1.42 -8.07
C GLN A 317 0.64 2.80 -7.80
N ASP A 318 0.04 3.39 -8.84
CA ASP A 318 -0.38 4.80 -8.85
C ASP A 318 -1.81 4.97 -9.38
N VAL A 319 -2.46 6.03 -8.91
CA VAL A 319 -3.67 6.56 -9.53
C VAL A 319 -3.25 7.60 -10.56
N ILE A 320 -3.75 7.49 -11.79
CA ILE A 320 -3.52 8.48 -12.84
C ILE A 320 -4.48 9.64 -12.59
N VAL A 321 -3.94 10.83 -12.36
CA VAL A 321 -4.70 12.07 -12.10
C VAL A 321 -4.40 13.09 -13.20
N GLU A 322 -5.45 13.56 -13.86
CA GLU A 322 -5.40 14.60 -14.90
C GLU A 322 -6.38 15.71 -14.49
N ASP A 323 -5.96 16.98 -14.52
CA ASP A 323 -6.75 18.15 -14.09
C ASP A 323 -7.43 18.01 -12.70
N GLY A 324 -6.76 17.33 -11.76
CA GLY A 324 -7.28 17.06 -10.41
C GLY A 324 -8.39 16.00 -10.35
N ARG A 325 -8.64 15.28 -11.45
CA ARG A 325 -9.57 14.14 -11.54
C ARG A 325 -8.80 12.83 -11.67
N ALA A 326 -9.21 11.80 -10.93
CA ALA A 326 -8.72 10.45 -11.17
C ALA A 326 -9.33 9.89 -12.47
N VAL A 327 -8.47 9.44 -13.38
CA VAL A 327 -8.83 9.01 -14.75
C VAL A 327 -8.32 7.61 -15.09
N GLY A 328 -7.71 6.90 -14.14
CA GLY A 328 -7.19 5.55 -14.33
C GLY A 328 -6.23 5.11 -13.24
N VAL A 329 -5.59 3.97 -13.44
CA VAL A 329 -4.50 3.46 -12.59
C VAL A 329 -3.37 2.88 -13.44
N ARG A 330 -2.16 2.95 -12.90
CA ARG A 330 -0.98 2.25 -13.41
C ARG A 330 -0.68 1.04 -12.54
N TYR A 331 -0.44 -0.11 -13.17
CA TYR A 331 -0.21 -1.36 -12.46
C TYR A 331 0.86 -2.22 -13.14
N PHE A 332 1.46 -3.13 -12.38
CA PHE A 332 2.21 -4.26 -12.93
C PHE A 332 1.24 -5.44 -13.09
N ASP A 333 1.23 -6.06 -14.27
CA ASP A 333 0.56 -7.36 -14.47
C ASP A 333 1.40 -8.53 -13.89
N GLY A 334 0.88 -9.75 -13.96
CA GLY A 334 1.57 -10.95 -13.45
C GLY A 334 2.93 -11.25 -14.11
N SER A 335 3.24 -10.66 -15.27
CA SER A 335 4.55 -10.76 -15.92
C SER A 335 5.56 -9.72 -15.43
N GLY A 336 5.12 -8.76 -14.59
CA GLY A 336 5.89 -7.58 -14.22
C GLY A 336 5.84 -6.45 -15.26
N THR A 337 5.01 -6.56 -16.30
CA THR A 337 4.87 -5.52 -17.33
C THR A 337 4.01 -4.37 -16.79
N VAL A 338 4.44 -3.12 -17.03
CA VAL A 338 3.67 -1.92 -16.71
C VAL A 338 2.49 -1.78 -17.67
N ARG A 339 1.28 -1.61 -17.11
CA ARG A 339 0.02 -1.41 -17.82
C ARG A 339 -0.69 -0.15 -17.30
N GLU A 340 -1.52 0.44 -18.15
CA GLU A 340 -2.42 1.53 -17.78
C GLU A 340 -3.86 1.17 -18.17
N VAL A 341 -4.78 1.29 -17.21
CA VAL A 341 -6.22 1.24 -17.49
C VAL A 341 -6.84 2.59 -17.12
N ARG A 342 -7.46 3.23 -18.12
CA ARG A 342 -8.18 4.49 -17.98
C ARG A 342 -9.64 4.22 -17.68
N ALA A 343 -10.23 4.99 -16.77
CA ALA A 343 -11.58 4.80 -16.30
C ALA A 343 -12.31 6.12 -16.00
N ARG A 344 -13.63 6.13 -16.11
CA ARG A 344 -14.48 7.26 -15.71
C ARG A 344 -14.58 7.40 -14.18
N LEU A 345 -14.45 6.25 -13.50
CA LEU A 345 -14.39 6.10 -12.04
C LEU A 345 -13.28 5.12 -11.64
N VAL A 346 -12.40 5.55 -10.74
CA VAL A 346 -11.39 4.72 -10.06
C VAL A 346 -11.87 4.39 -8.64
N VAL A 347 -11.91 3.12 -8.25
CA VAL A 347 -12.37 2.71 -6.91
C VAL A 347 -11.31 1.94 -6.13
N GLY A 348 -10.98 2.43 -4.94
CA GLY A 348 -10.19 1.68 -3.95
C GLY A 348 -11.04 0.70 -3.16
N ALA A 349 -10.73 -0.58 -3.25
CA ALA A 349 -11.33 -1.69 -2.50
C ALA A 349 -10.25 -2.60 -1.86
N ASP A 350 -9.00 -2.11 -1.83
CA ASP A 350 -7.74 -2.76 -1.48
C ASP A 350 -7.42 -2.73 0.03
N GLY A 351 -8.43 -2.39 0.83
CA GLY A 351 -8.44 -2.55 2.27
C GLY A 351 -7.67 -1.47 3.04
N ARG A 352 -7.26 -1.80 4.27
CA ARG A 352 -6.79 -0.79 5.24
C ARG A 352 -5.56 0.01 4.79
N HIS A 353 -4.75 -0.57 3.91
CA HIS A 353 -3.52 -0.01 3.35
C HIS A 353 -3.70 0.47 1.89
N SER A 354 -4.89 1.00 1.56
CA SER A 354 -5.29 1.36 0.21
C SER A 354 -4.28 2.25 -0.53
N THR A 355 -3.79 1.74 -1.66
CA THR A 355 -2.97 2.47 -2.63
C THR A 355 -3.79 3.60 -3.26
N VAL A 356 -5.08 3.36 -3.55
CA VAL A 356 -5.95 4.40 -4.13
C VAL A 356 -6.14 5.55 -3.14
N ALA A 357 -6.40 5.28 -1.86
CA ALA A 357 -6.53 6.32 -0.84
C ALA A 357 -5.26 7.19 -0.73
N ASN A 358 -4.07 6.56 -0.82
CA ASN A 358 -2.80 7.28 -0.87
C ASN A 358 -2.64 8.11 -2.16
N GLY A 359 -2.90 7.50 -3.33
CA GLY A 359 -2.75 8.14 -4.64
C GLY A 359 -3.70 9.31 -4.92
N VAL A 360 -4.85 9.38 -4.25
CA VAL A 360 -5.76 10.55 -4.31
C VAL A 360 -5.54 11.57 -3.18
N GLY A 361 -4.53 11.39 -2.32
CA GLY A 361 -4.21 12.30 -1.23
C GLY A 361 -5.13 12.23 0.00
N GLU A 362 -5.92 11.16 0.15
CA GLU A 362 -6.96 11.03 1.17
C GLU A 362 -6.69 9.82 2.10
N TRP A 363 -5.40 9.53 2.31
CA TRP A 363 -4.91 8.51 3.26
C TRP A 363 -5.31 8.82 4.70
N GLU A 364 -5.32 10.10 5.06
CA GLU A 364 -5.52 10.56 6.43
C GLU A 364 -7.01 10.53 6.82
N PRO A 365 -7.37 9.84 7.92
CA PRO A 365 -8.76 9.73 8.32
C PRO A 365 -9.23 11.00 9.04
N TYR A 366 -10.41 11.51 8.69
CA TYR A 366 -11.03 12.66 9.37
C TYR A 366 -11.68 12.30 10.72
N ARG A 367 -11.76 11.01 11.05
CA ARG A 367 -12.19 10.45 12.35
C ARG A 367 -11.44 9.17 12.64
N ARG A 368 -10.99 8.96 13.89
CA ARG A 368 -10.23 7.77 14.28
C ARG A 368 -10.38 7.40 15.76
N SER A 369 -10.37 6.11 16.07
CA SER A 369 -10.33 5.60 17.44
C SER A 369 -9.21 4.57 17.62
N ARG A 370 -8.52 4.61 18.77
CA ARG A 370 -7.65 3.51 19.21
C ARG A 370 -8.53 2.34 19.66
N ASN A 371 -8.03 1.12 19.47
CA ASN A 371 -8.65 -0.09 19.97
C ASN A 371 -7.89 -0.58 21.21
N GLY A 372 -8.61 -0.83 22.30
CA GLY A 372 -8.05 -1.41 23.52
C GLY A 372 -7.91 -2.93 23.45
N ARG A 373 -8.61 -3.61 22.55
CA ARG A 373 -8.65 -5.07 22.41
C ARG A 373 -7.65 -5.62 21.39
N GLY A 374 -7.28 -6.87 21.62
CA GLY A 374 -6.69 -7.75 20.61
C GLY A 374 -7.69 -8.81 20.15
N MET A 375 -7.27 -9.62 19.19
CA MET A 375 -7.94 -10.86 18.79
C MET A 375 -6.94 -12.02 18.86
N VAL A 376 -7.36 -13.14 19.44
CA VAL A 376 -6.64 -14.41 19.49
C VAL A 376 -7.62 -15.52 19.14
N PHE A 377 -7.39 -16.28 18.07
CA PHE A 377 -8.38 -17.25 17.58
C PHE A 377 -7.75 -18.48 16.92
N ARG A 378 -8.51 -19.57 16.86
CA ARG A 378 -8.16 -20.77 16.09
C ARG A 378 -9.40 -21.50 15.58
N TYR A 379 -9.21 -22.35 14.58
CA TYR A 379 -10.25 -23.25 14.08
C TYR A 379 -10.04 -24.65 14.65
N MET A 380 -11.12 -25.41 14.79
CA MET A 380 -11.15 -26.80 15.26
C MET A 380 -12.37 -27.53 14.70
N ASP A 381 -12.47 -28.83 14.92
CA ASP A 381 -13.74 -29.55 14.75
C ASP A 381 -14.70 -29.16 15.90
N ASP A 382 -16.00 -29.04 15.62
CA ASP A 382 -17.03 -28.80 16.63
C ASP A 382 -17.48 -30.14 17.23
N PRO A 383 -17.10 -30.52 18.46
CA PRO A 383 -17.58 -31.76 19.08
C PRO A 383 -19.10 -31.71 19.37
N ALA A 384 -19.73 -30.54 19.27
CA ALA A 384 -21.16 -30.33 19.45
C ALA A 384 -21.93 -30.16 18.11
N ALA A 385 -21.34 -30.54 16.98
CA ALA A 385 -21.87 -30.37 15.61
C ALA A 385 -23.25 -31.00 15.33
N ASP A 386 -23.65 -32.01 16.11
CA ASP A 386 -24.93 -32.70 16.01
C ASP A 386 -25.91 -32.34 17.15
N THR A 387 -25.63 -31.23 17.84
CA THR A 387 -26.49 -30.65 18.89
C THR A 387 -26.98 -29.25 18.49
N ASP A 388 -27.89 -28.67 19.28
CA ASP A 388 -28.37 -27.30 19.07
C ASP A 388 -27.25 -26.23 19.02
N TRP A 389 -26.07 -26.52 19.59
CA TRP A 389 -24.89 -25.66 19.50
C TRP A 389 -24.40 -25.41 18.07
N ALA A 390 -24.61 -26.35 17.16
CA ALA A 390 -24.28 -26.18 15.74
C ALA A 390 -25.13 -25.08 15.05
N SER A 391 -26.29 -24.76 15.63
CA SER A 391 -27.16 -23.65 15.20
C SER A 391 -26.97 -22.37 16.04
N THR A 392 -26.02 -22.35 16.97
CA THR A 392 -25.90 -21.30 18.00
C THR A 392 -24.54 -20.61 17.95
N LEU A 393 -24.56 -19.34 17.55
CA LEU A 393 -23.47 -18.40 17.81
C LEU A 393 -23.42 -18.14 19.31
N TRP A 394 -22.26 -18.33 19.92
CA TRP A 394 -22.07 -18.06 21.35
C TRP A 394 -21.14 -16.87 21.57
N GLU A 395 -21.51 -16.00 22.50
CA GLU A 395 -20.67 -14.95 23.07
C GLU A 395 -20.69 -15.07 24.61
N GLY A 396 -19.52 -15.08 25.22
CA GLY A 396 -19.35 -14.99 26.67
C GLY A 396 -18.53 -13.76 27.05
N ARG A 397 -18.72 -13.23 28.26
CA ARG A 397 -17.89 -12.12 28.79
C ARG A 397 -17.37 -12.37 30.19
N ARG A 398 -16.06 -12.21 30.40
CA ARG A 398 -15.38 -12.37 31.70
C ARG A 398 -14.25 -11.36 31.81
N GLY A 399 -14.28 -10.55 32.87
CA GLY A 399 -13.37 -9.42 33.05
C GLY A 399 -13.31 -8.55 31.79
N ASP A 400 -12.09 -8.27 31.34
CA ASP A 400 -11.81 -7.50 30.13
C ASP A 400 -11.82 -8.35 28.84
N THR A 401 -12.30 -9.59 28.85
CA THR A 401 -12.33 -10.48 27.67
C THR A 401 -13.76 -10.77 27.20
N ILE A 402 -14.00 -10.63 25.89
CA ILE A 402 -15.16 -11.16 25.19
C ILE A 402 -14.71 -12.42 24.44
N ALA A 403 -15.40 -13.54 24.62
CA ALA A 403 -15.10 -14.80 23.95
C ALA A 403 -16.25 -15.16 23.00
N PHE A 404 -15.93 -15.75 21.84
CA PHE A 404 -16.91 -16.17 20.85
C PHE A 404 -16.64 -17.59 20.37
N ALA A 405 -17.72 -18.30 20.00
CA ALA A 405 -17.66 -19.56 19.27
C ALA A 405 -18.67 -19.56 18.12
N PHE A 406 -18.17 -19.67 16.89
CA PHE A 406 -18.94 -19.61 15.64
C PHE A 406 -18.93 -20.98 14.94
N PRO A 407 -20.08 -21.69 14.87
CA PRO A 407 -20.27 -22.82 13.95
C PRO A 407 -19.88 -22.44 12.52
N GLY A 408 -18.88 -23.14 11.99
CA GLY A 408 -18.15 -22.78 10.79
C GLY A 408 -18.57 -23.52 9.51
N THR A 409 -17.65 -23.47 8.54
CA THR A 409 -17.77 -24.08 7.21
C THR A 409 -16.52 -24.94 6.94
N PRO A 410 -16.68 -26.17 6.41
CA PRO A 410 -17.94 -26.91 6.29
C PRO A 410 -18.57 -27.20 7.66
N LYS A 411 -19.84 -27.62 7.67
CA LYS A 411 -20.56 -28.01 8.88
C LYS A 411 -19.74 -29.06 9.64
N GLY A 412 -19.61 -28.86 10.95
CA GLY A 412 -18.72 -29.66 11.81
C GLY A 412 -17.39 -28.99 12.14
N ARG A 413 -17.10 -27.79 11.61
CA ARG A 413 -15.99 -26.93 12.05
C ARG A 413 -16.46 -25.85 13.02
N LEU A 414 -15.56 -25.38 13.88
CA LEU A 414 -15.77 -24.30 14.84
C LEU A 414 -14.63 -23.27 14.75
N LEU A 415 -14.96 -21.98 14.76
CA LEU A 415 -14.03 -20.88 15.04
C LEU A 415 -14.22 -20.41 16.47
N VAL A 416 -13.16 -20.45 17.28
CA VAL A 416 -13.15 -19.90 18.64
C VAL A 416 -12.24 -18.67 18.68
N LEU A 417 -12.73 -17.57 19.26
CA LEU A 417 -12.08 -16.26 19.30
C LEU A 417 -12.15 -15.66 20.71
N PHE A 418 -11.01 -15.20 21.21
CA PHE A 418 -10.90 -14.34 22.39
C PHE A 418 -10.55 -12.90 21.98
N MET A 419 -11.28 -11.94 22.53
CA MET A 419 -11.06 -10.49 22.39
C MET A 419 -10.77 -9.85 23.75
N GLY A 420 -9.57 -10.11 24.28
CA GLY A 420 -9.05 -9.53 25.53
C GLY A 420 -8.26 -8.22 25.30
N PRO A 421 -7.64 -7.64 26.35
CA PRO A 421 -6.75 -6.49 26.24
C PRO A 421 -5.66 -6.67 25.18
N ARG A 422 -5.34 -5.62 24.42
CA ARG A 422 -4.31 -5.63 23.36
C ARG A 422 -2.94 -6.12 23.83
N ALA A 423 -2.58 -5.89 25.09
CA ALA A 423 -1.32 -6.39 25.67
C ALA A 423 -1.23 -7.93 25.66
N GLU A 424 -2.35 -8.64 25.83
CA GLU A 424 -2.39 -10.10 25.79
C GLU A 424 -2.06 -10.69 24.40
N VAL A 425 -2.08 -9.88 23.32
CA VAL A 425 -1.66 -10.34 21.99
C VAL A 425 -0.18 -10.68 21.94
N ALA A 426 0.66 -10.03 22.76
CA ALA A 426 2.08 -10.37 22.87
C ALA A 426 2.28 -11.73 23.56
N GLU A 427 1.60 -11.94 24.70
CA GLU A 427 1.56 -13.23 25.43
C GLU A 427 1.05 -14.36 24.52
N ALA A 428 -0.02 -14.11 23.76
CA ALA A 428 -0.57 -15.07 22.81
C ALA A 428 0.34 -15.39 21.60
N ARG A 429 1.44 -14.64 21.41
CA ARG A 429 2.47 -14.91 20.39
C ARG A 429 3.69 -15.63 20.95
N THR A 430 4.06 -15.37 22.20
CA THR A 430 5.18 -16.06 22.86
C THR A 430 4.75 -17.44 23.34
N ASP A 431 3.63 -17.52 24.07
CA ASP A 431 3.20 -18.68 24.84
C ASP A 431 1.78 -19.11 24.46
N SER A 432 1.51 -19.16 23.15
CA SER A 432 0.19 -19.27 22.54
C SER A 432 -0.75 -20.32 23.17
N GLU A 433 -0.30 -21.57 23.36
CA GLU A 433 -1.11 -22.64 23.95
C GLU A 433 -1.35 -22.47 25.46
N VAL A 434 -0.39 -21.85 26.19
CA VAL A 434 -0.56 -21.54 27.62
C VAL A 434 -1.58 -20.42 27.79
N HIS A 435 -1.48 -19.37 26.99
CA HIS A 435 -2.48 -18.32 26.89
C HIS A 435 -3.86 -18.89 26.53
N TRP A 436 -3.92 -19.80 25.55
CA TRP A 436 -5.16 -20.45 25.13
C TRP A 436 -5.80 -21.26 26.26
N ALA A 437 -5.04 -22.12 26.94
CA ALA A 437 -5.54 -22.92 28.06
C ALA A 437 -6.02 -22.03 29.23
N ARG A 438 -5.28 -20.97 29.56
CA ARG A 438 -5.70 -19.94 30.54
C ARG A 438 -7.04 -19.32 30.14
N LYS A 439 -7.17 -18.87 28.89
CA LYS A 439 -8.40 -18.24 28.40
C LYS A 439 -9.58 -19.21 28.33
N VAL A 440 -9.39 -20.46 27.94
CA VAL A 440 -10.47 -21.47 27.99
C VAL A 440 -10.94 -21.69 29.43
N ALA A 441 -10.04 -21.75 30.41
CA ALA A 441 -10.38 -21.91 31.83
C ALA A 441 -11.16 -20.72 32.42
N GLU A 442 -10.96 -19.50 31.90
CA GLU A 442 -11.77 -18.31 32.27
C GLU A 442 -13.25 -18.46 31.88
N PHE A 443 -13.59 -19.32 30.90
CA PHE A 443 -14.94 -19.48 30.35
C PHE A 443 -15.44 -20.95 30.41
N PRO A 444 -15.95 -21.44 31.56
CA PRO A 444 -16.38 -22.84 31.72
C PRO A 444 -17.36 -23.36 30.66
N VAL A 445 -18.36 -22.56 30.26
CA VAL A 445 -19.33 -22.97 29.21
C VAL A 445 -18.65 -23.19 27.85
N LEU A 446 -17.59 -22.42 27.54
CA LEU A 446 -16.79 -22.64 26.33
C LEU A 446 -15.91 -23.87 26.49
N ALA A 447 -15.27 -24.04 27.65
CA ALA A 447 -14.45 -25.22 27.95
C ALA A 447 -15.25 -26.52 27.81
N ASP A 448 -16.47 -26.56 28.35
CA ASP A 448 -17.41 -27.69 28.18
C ASP A 448 -17.81 -27.87 26.70
N ARG A 449 -18.09 -26.77 25.97
CA ARG A 449 -18.46 -26.82 24.54
C ARG A 449 -17.35 -27.40 23.67
N ILE A 450 -16.08 -27.13 23.96
CA ILE A 450 -14.93 -27.57 23.14
C ILE A 450 -14.21 -28.79 23.73
N ALA A 451 -14.76 -29.41 24.77
CA ALA A 451 -14.21 -30.61 25.37
C ALA A 451 -14.14 -31.74 24.31
N GLY A 452 -12.93 -32.23 24.03
CA GLY A 452 -12.68 -33.23 22.99
C GLY A 452 -12.53 -32.70 21.56
N ALA A 453 -12.44 -31.39 21.34
CA ALA A 453 -12.28 -30.81 20.01
C ALA A 453 -10.94 -31.22 19.33
N THR A 454 -11.04 -31.75 18.11
CA THR A 454 -9.94 -32.25 17.27
C THR A 454 -9.53 -31.25 16.18
N ASN A 455 -8.45 -31.58 15.44
CA ASN A 455 -7.95 -30.82 14.27
C ASN A 455 -7.87 -29.30 14.50
N GLN A 456 -7.27 -28.93 15.64
CA GLN A 456 -7.06 -27.55 16.04
C GLN A 456 -5.93 -26.92 15.22
N THR A 457 -6.23 -25.82 14.52
CA THR A 457 -5.21 -25.08 13.75
C THR A 457 -4.25 -24.35 14.69
N ALA A 458 -3.12 -23.87 14.16
CA ALA A 458 -2.30 -22.88 14.84
C ALA A 458 -3.15 -21.67 15.29
N ILE A 459 -2.78 -21.08 16.43
CA ILE A 459 -3.42 -19.89 16.98
C ILE A 459 -2.98 -18.67 16.17
N ARG A 460 -3.94 -17.83 15.78
CA ARG A 460 -3.72 -16.60 15.02
C ARG A 460 -4.03 -15.40 15.91
N SER A 461 -3.22 -14.34 15.86
CA SER A 461 -3.44 -13.15 16.70
C SER A 461 -3.11 -11.81 16.05
N THR A 462 -3.90 -10.78 16.40
CA THR A 462 -3.69 -9.40 15.94
C THR A 462 -4.17 -8.38 16.97
N GLY A 463 -3.44 -7.27 17.10
CA GLY A 463 -3.74 -6.17 18.04
C GLY A 463 -3.64 -4.77 17.43
N GLN A 464 -3.55 -4.66 16.10
CA GLN A 464 -3.40 -3.39 15.38
C GLN A 464 -4.63 -3.10 14.50
N THR A 465 -5.75 -2.77 15.14
CA THR A 465 -7.06 -2.52 14.48
C THR A 465 -7.64 -1.17 14.91
N HIS A 466 -7.06 -0.07 14.44
CA HIS A 466 -7.59 1.28 14.68
C HIS A 466 -8.82 1.54 13.79
N ALA A 467 -9.96 1.90 14.39
CA ALA A 467 -11.19 2.26 13.67
C ALA A 467 -11.09 3.67 13.08
N TYR A 468 -11.65 3.92 11.89
CA TYR A 468 -11.58 5.23 11.23
C TYR A 468 -12.62 5.47 10.13
N PHE A 469 -12.76 6.73 9.72
CA PHE A 469 -13.34 7.15 8.44
C PHE A 469 -12.34 8.01 7.65
N ARG A 470 -12.11 7.65 6.38
CA ARG A 470 -11.44 8.50 5.37
C ARG A 470 -12.48 9.15 4.48
N ARG A 471 -12.14 10.30 3.87
CA ARG A 471 -12.93 10.85 2.77
C ARG A 471 -13.00 9.78 1.68
N SER A 472 -14.21 9.42 1.26
CA SER A 472 -14.43 8.25 0.42
C SER A 472 -15.00 8.59 -0.97
N SER A 473 -15.03 9.87 -1.35
CA SER A 473 -15.34 10.31 -2.71
C SER A 473 -14.67 11.63 -3.12
N GLY A 474 -14.35 11.72 -4.41
CA GLY A 474 -13.84 12.93 -5.05
C GLY A 474 -13.98 12.87 -6.58
N PRO A 475 -13.35 13.78 -7.33
CA PRO A 475 -13.48 13.83 -8.78
C PRO A 475 -12.94 12.56 -9.43
N GLY A 476 -13.83 11.75 -9.99
CA GLY A 476 -13.47 10.49 -10.65
C GLY A 476 -13.02 9.35 -9.74
N TRP A 477 -13.19 9.45 -8.42
CA TRP A 477 -12.81 8.37 -7.51
C TRP A 477 -13.73 8.15 -6.31
N ALA A 478 -13.69 6.92 -5.77
CA ALA A 478 -14.34 6.52 -4.52
C ALA A 478 -13.50 5.48 -3.74
N LEU A 479 -13.77 5.31 -2.44
CA LEU A 479 -13.15 4.29 -1.58
C LEU A 479 -14.21 3.47 -0.85
N ILE A 480 -14.19 2.14 -0.99
CA ILE A 480 -15.20 1.23 -0.45
C ILE A 480 -14.62 0.20 0.53
N GLY A 481 -15.45 -0.27 1.46
CA GLY A 481 -15.01 -1.12 2.57
C GLY A 481 -13.87 -0.49 3.37
N ASP A 482 -12.94 -1.33 3.83
CA ASP A 482 -11.77 -0.94 4.62
C ASP A 482 -10.84 0.10 3.96
N ALA A 483 -10.95 0.34 2.64
CA ALA A 483 -10.22 1.43 2.00
C ALA A 483 -10.74 2.81 2.45
N GLY A 484 -12.05 2.96 2.68
CA GLY A 484 -12.70 4.21 3.08
C GLY A 484 -13.18 4.25 4.54
N HIS A 485 -13.55 3.10 5.13
CA HIS A 485 -14.01 2.99 6.52
C HIS A 485 -13.69 1.62 7.11
N PHE A 486 -12.94 1.61 8.21
CA PHE A 486 -12.74 0.41 9.03
C PHE A 486 -13.32 0.65 10.43
N LYS A 487 -13.85 -0.41 11.05
CA LYS A 487 -14.28 -0.41 12.45
C LYS A 487 -13.82 -1.69 13.13
N ASP A 488 -13.79 -1.69 14.46
CA ASP A 488 -13.40 -2.89 15.19
C ASP A 488 -14.33 -4.09 14.91
N PRO A 489 -13.78 -5.30 14.72
CA PRO A 489 -14.55 -6.51 14.46
C PRO A 489 -15.44 -7.02 15.60
N VAL A 490 -15.45 -6.44 16.81
CA VAL A 490 -16.25 -6.90 17.97
C VAL A 490 -17.74 -7.09 17.68
N LEU A 491 -18.31 -6.33 16.73
CA LEU A 491 -19.71 -6.45 16.31
C LEU A 491 -19.93 -7.41 15.10
N GLY A 492 -18.88 -7.97 14.50
CA GLY A 492 -18.95 -8.89 13.35
C GLY A 492 -19.43 -8.25 12.04
N GLN A 493 -19.21 -6.95 11.83
CA GLN A 493 -19.89 -6.19 10.77
C GLN A 493 -19.07 -5.92 9.49
N GLY A 494 -17.75 -6.10 9.50
CA GLY A 494 -16.85 -5.62 8.44
C GLY A 494 -17.20 -6.17 7.05
N MET A 495 -17.43 -7.47 6.92
CA MET A 495 -17.74 -8.12 5.63
C MET A 495 -19.07 -7.66 5.05
N ARG A 496 -20.12 -7.55 5.87
CA ARG A 496 -21.42 -7.00 5.44
C ARG A 496 -21.25 -5.57 4.96
N ASP A 497 -20.53 -4.74 5.71
CA ASP A 497 -20.36 -3.32 5.37
C ASP A 497 -19.52 -3.14 4.11
N ALA A 498 -18.50 -3.97 3.88
CA ALA A 498 -17.73 -4.02 2.64
C ALA A 498 -18.62 -4.33 1.42
N MET A 499 -19.42 -5.41 1.48
CA MET A 499 -20.33 -5.79 0.40
C MET A 499 -21.43 -4.74 0.16
N TRP A 500 -22.07 -4.29 1.25
CA TRP A 500 -23.11 -3.26 1.19
C TRP A 500 -22.57 -1.94 0.60
N MET A 501 -21.35 -1.53 0.97
CA MET A 501 -20.72 -0.32 0.42
C MET A 501 -20.50 -0.42 -1.10
N GLY A 502 -19.91 -1.53 -1.56
CA GLY A 502 -19.67 -1.78 -2.99
C GLY A 502 -20.96 -1.77 -3.80
N ARG A 503 -21.95 -2.59 -3.41
CA ARG A 503 -23.26 -2.66 -4.08
C ARG A 503 -23.98 -1.31 -4.06
N ARG A 504 -24.01 -0.63 -2.92
CA ARG A 504 -24.66 0.69 -2.84
C ARG A 504 -23.94 1.73 -3.68
N LEU A 505 -22.62 1.66 -3.87
CA LEU A 505 -21.92 2.58 -4.75
C LEU A 505 -22.34 2.35 -6.21
N ALA A 506 -22.39 1.09 -6.67
CA ALA A 506 -22.91 0.73 -8.00
C ALA A 506 -24.28 1.35 -8.26
N GLU A 507 -25.22 1.14 -7.34
CA GLU A 507 -26.61 1.65 -7.41
C GLU A 507 -26.72 3.18 -7.43
N HIS A 508 -25.69 3.94 -7.01
CA HIS A 508 -25.69 5.40 -7.13
C HIS A 508 -25.04 5.88 -8.44
N VAL A 509 -24.07 5.15 -9.00
CA VAL A 509 -23.25 5.64 -10.13
C VAL A 509 -23.67 5.09 -11.49
N VAL A 510 -24.31 3.92 -11.54
CA VAL A 510 -24.55 3.16 -12.79
C VAL A 510 -25.20 3.97 -13.92
N ASP A 511 -26.17 4.82 -13.60
CA ASP A 511 -26.91 5.65 -14.57
C ASP A 511 -26.22 6.99 -14.90
N VAL A 512 -25.11 7.31 -14.23
CA VAL A 512 -24.46 8.64 -14.30
C VAL A 512 -22.96 8.59 -14.59
N LEU A 513 -22.37 7.41 -14.82
CA LEU A 513 -20.95 7.23 -15.19
C LEU A 513 -20.53 8.09 -16.41
N ASP A 514 -21.44 8.31 -17.35
CA ASP A 514 -21.23 9.12 -18.57
C ASP A 514 -21.14 10.64 -18.32
N ASP A 515 -21.56 11.14 -17.15
CA ASP A 515 -21.57 12.57 -16.80
C ASP A 515 -20.69 12.81 -15.58
N PRO A 516 -19.45 13.34 -15.74
CA PRO A 516 -18.51 13.53 -14.64
C PRO A 516 -19.07 14.34 -13.46
N ARG A 517 -19.93 15.33 -13.70
CA ARG A 517 -20.52 16.17 -12.64
C ARG A 517 -21.58 15.41 -11.85
N LYS A 518 -22.44 14.64 -12.53
CA LYS A 518 -23.44 13.79 -11.88
C LYS A 518 -22.79 12.62 -11.16
N LEU A 519 -21.80 11.96 -11.77
CA LEU A 519 -21.00 10.90 -11.15
C LEU A 519 -20.37 11.36 -9.83
N ASP A 520 -19.66 12.48 -9.83
CA ASP A 520 -19.03 13.01 -8.62
C ASP A 520 -20.08 13.41 -7.56
N ALA A 521 -21.25 13.92 -7.99
CA ALA A 521 -22.35 14.25 -7.09
C ALA A 521 -23.01 13.01 -6.47
N ALA A 522 -23.14 11.92 -7.24
CA ALA A 522 -23.67 10.63 -6.81
C ALA A 522 -22.71 9.91 -5.86
N ALA A 523 -21.40 9.88 -6.16
CA ALA A 523 -20.39 9.34 -5.25
C ALA A 523 -20.36 10.11 -3.91
N ARG A 524 -20.47 11.44 -3.94
CA ARG A 524 -20.63 12.27 -2.72
C ARG A 524 -21.95 12.00 -1.98
N ALA A 525 -23.03 11.63 -2.67
CA ALA A 525 -24.30 11.27 -2.05
C ALA A 525 -24.22 9.90 -1.37
N TRP A 526 -23.60 8.92 -2.04
CA TRP A 526 -23.28 7.61 -1.50
C TRP A 526 -22.39 7.71 -0.25
N GLU A 527 -21.33 8.52 -0.26
CA GLU A 527 -20.44 8.71 0.91
C GLU A 527 -21.23 9.17 2.15
N ARG A 528 -22.17 10.12 1.99
CA ARG A 528 -23.04 10.56 3.09
C ARG A 528 -23.97 9.46 3.57
N ALA A 529 -24.49 8.62 2.67
CA ALA A 529 -25.31 7.47 3.05
C ALA A 529 -24.50 6.40 3.80
N ARG A 530 -23.23 6.18 3.40
CA ARG A 530 -22.27 5.30 4.06
C ARG A 530 -22.00 5.76 5.50
N ASP A 531 -21.70 7.04 5.69
CA ASP A 531 -21.48 7.62 7.02
C ASP A 531 -22.70 7.41 7.93
N LEU A 532 -23.89 7.79 7.46
CA LEU A 532 -25.14 7.64 8.21
C LEU A 532 -25.45 6.19 8.60
N GLU A 533 -25.17 5.23 7.71
CA GLU A 533 -25.39 3.81 7.97
C GLU A 533 -24.41 3.25 9.02
N CYS A 534 -23.15 3.69 8.96
CA CYS A 534 -22.04 3.12 9.72
C CYS A 534 -21.80 3.77 11.08
N LEU A 535 -21.99 5.09 11.21
CA LEU A 535 -21.67 5.86 12.41
C LEU A 535 -22.25 5.31 13.72
N PRO A 536 -23.53 4.89 13.80
CA PRO A 536 -24.07 4.28 15.02
C PRO A 536 -23.29 3.03 15.45
N THR A 537 -22.87 2.18 14.52
CA THR A 537 -22.09 0.97 14.85
C THR A 537 -20.61 1.26 15.12
N TYR A 538 -20.06 2.34 14.55
CA TYR A 538 -18.70 2.78 14.84
C TYR A 538 -18.57 3.24 16.31
N HIS A 539 -19.43 4.17 16.73
CA HIS A 539 -19.39 4.71 18.11
C HIS A 539 -19.63 3.64 19.16
N TYR A 540 -20.58 2.73 18.92
CA TYR A 540 -20.84 1.63 19.86
C TYR A 540 -19.74 0.56 19.81
N GLY A 541 -19.16 0.24 18.65
CA GLY A 541 -17.99 -0.64 18.57
C GLY A 541 -16.80 -0.09 19.36
N ASN A 542 -16.51 1.21 19.24
CA ASN A 542 -15.42 1.86 19.98
C ASN A 542 -15.63 1.80 21.49
N LEU A 543 -16.87 1.91 21.97
CA LEU A 543 -17.20 1.72 23.39
C LEU A 543 -16.93 0.27 23.85
N GLU A 544 -17.38 -0.72 23.07
CA GLU A 544 -17.16 -2.15 23.35
C GLU A 544 -15.66 -2.50 23.38
N THR A 545 -14.82 -1.82 22.60
CA THR A 545 -13.35 -2.02 22.58
C THR A 545 -12.56 -1.42 23.75
N ARG A 546 -13.20 -0.67 24.66
CA ARG A 546 -12.48 -0.05 25.77
C ARG A 546 -11.95 -1.09 26.76
N ILE A 547 -10.80 -0.74 27.35
CA ILE A 547 -10.13 -1.46 28.43
C ILE A 547 -9.75 -0.42 29.51
N PRO A 548 -10.15 -0.60 30.78
CA PRO A 548 -11.01 -1.67 31.28
C PRO A 548 -12.40 -1.68 30.61
N ALA A 549 -13.01 -2.85 30.53
CA ALA A 549 -14.32 -3.06 29.94
C ALA A 549 -15.43 -2.55 30.88
N PRO A 550 -16.61 -2.16 30.35
CA PRO A 550 -17.69 -1.68 31.20
C PRO A 550 -18.15 -2.71 32.24
N PRO A 551 -18.52 -2.30 33.47
CA PRO A 551 -18.88 -3.18 34.56
C PRO A 551 -19.83 -4.30 34.11
N PRO A 552 -19.47 -5.59 34.28
CA PRO A 552 -20.29 -6.70 33.83
C PRO A 552 -21.72 -6.66 34.36
N GLN A 553 -21.94 -6.04 35.52
CA GLN A 553 -23.26 -5.79 36.11
C GLN A 553 -24.13 -4.84 35.26
N LEU A 554 -23.53 -3.81 34.66
CA LEU A 554 -24.23 -2.84 33.80
C LEU A 554 -24.66 -3.49 32.47
N ILE A 555 -23.74 -4.21 31.83
CA ILE A 555 -24.03 -4.98 30.61
C ILE A 555 -25.10 -6.05 30.91
N ALA A 556 -24.96 -6.82 31.99
CA ALA A 556 -25.95 -7.80 32.40
C ALA A 556 -27.30 -7.16 32.80
N SER A 557 -27.30 -5.94 33.34
CA SER A 557 -28.52 -5.17 33.63
C SER A 557 -29.23 -4.78 32.33
N VAL A 558 -28.51 -4.36 31.28
CA VAL A 558 -29.11 -4.15 29.95
C VAL A 558 -29.66 -5.45 29.40
N VAL A 559 -28.89 -6.54 29.38
CA VAL A 559 -29.33 -7.85 28.84
C VAL A 559 -30.55 -8.42 29.58
N ARG A 560 -30.68 -8.22 30.90
CA ARG A 560 -31.88 -8.60 31.66
C ARG A 560 -33.10 -7.71 31.37
N ASN A 561 -32.90 -6.44 31.02
CA ASN A 561 -33.98 -5.47 30.82
C ASN A 561 -34.38 -5.29 29.33
N SER A 562 -33.60 -5.80 28.38
CA SER A 562 -33.98 -5.86 26.96
C SER A 562 -35.13 -6.85 26.74
N SER A 563 -35.94 -6.65 25.70
CA SER A 563 -37.10 -7.51 25.38
C SER A 563 -36.99 -8.13 23.98
N GLY A 564 -37.59 -9.30 23.77
CA GLY A 564 -37.60 -9.97 22.45
C GLY A 564 -36.19 -10.25 21.92
N THR A 565 -35.90 -9.77 20.72
CA THR A 565 -34.64 -9.97 19.97
C THR A 565 -33.73 -8.73 19.93
N GLU A 566 -33.96 -7.74 20.79
CA GLU A 566 -33.28 -6.43 20.73
C GLU A 566 -31.74 -6.48 20.70
N LEU A 567 -31.11 -7.53 21.24
CA LEU A 567 -29.65 -7.66 21.27
C LEU A 567 -29.12 -8.23 19.96
N SER A 568 -29.68 -9.37 19.53
CA SER A 568 -29.38 -9.97 18.22
C SER A 568 -29.77 -9.04 17.06
N ASP A 569 -30.80 -8.21 17.21
CA ASP A 569 -31.24 -7.24 16.21
C ASP A 569 -30.23 -6.09 15.97
N ILE A 570 -29.36 -5.81 16.94
CA ILE A 570 -28.22 -4.90 16.75
C ILE A 570 -27.18 -5.54 15.81
N HIS A 571 -26.80 -6.79 16.09
CA HIS A 571 -25.85 -7.53 15.24
C HIS A 571 -26.42 -7.77 13.83
N GLN A 572 -27.73 -7.96 13.72
CA GLN A 572 -28.45 -8.08 12.45
C GLN A 572 -28.71 -6.75 11.73
N ARG A 573 -28.33 -5.59 12.30
CA ARG A 573 -28.62 -4.23 11.77
C ARG A 573 -30.10 -3.85 11.67
N LEU A 574 -31.01 -4.62 12.27
CA LEU A 574 -32.45 -4.34 12.26
C LEU A 574 -32.81 -3.19 13.21
N VAL A 575 -32.09 -3.07 14.33
CA VAL A 575 -32.20 -1.93 15.25
C VAL A 575 -30.83 -1.26 15.39
N LYS A 576 -30.79 0.08 15.32
CA LYS A 576 -29.55 0.82 15.59
C LYS A 576 -29.27 0.82 17.11
N PRO A 577 -28.01 0.69 17.58
CA PRO A 577 -27.71 0.58 19.01
C PRO A 577 -28.34 1.65 19.91
N HIS A 578 -28.37 2.92 19.47
CA HIS A 578 -29.00 4.03 20.21
C HIS A 578 -30.54 3.93 20.35
N GLY A 579 -31.19 3.01 19.63
CA GLY A 579 -32.59 2.65 19.84
C GLY A 579 -32.78 1.69 21.02
N VAL A 580 -31.79 0.86 21.33
CA VAL A 580 -31.80 -0.11 22.44
C VAL A 580 -31.16 0.49 23.69
N TYR A 581 -29.97 1.06 23.56
CA TYR A 581 -29.22 1.72 24.64
C TYR A 581 -29.63 3.18 24.80
N THR A 582 -30.92 3.45 24.99
CA THR A 582 -31.42 4.82 25.19
C THR A 582 -30.96 5.40 26.52
N THR A 583 -30.82 6.74 26.64
CA THR A 583 -30.51 7.45 27.90
C THR A 583 -31.36 6.92 29.07
N LYS A 584 -32.67 6.75 28.86
CA LYS A 584 -33.63 6.26 29.86
C LYS A 584 -33.33 4.83 30.31
N ARG A 585 -32.97 3.94 29.39
CA ARG A 585 -32.62 2.55 29.70
C ARG A 585 -31.26 2.46 30.39
N ILE A 586 -30.25 3.23 29.94
CA ILE A 586 -28.93 3.34 30.57
C ILE A 586 -29.06 3.83 32.02
N VAL A 587 -29.75 4.95 32.26
CA VAL A 587 -29.94 5.51 33.61
C VAL A 587 -30.72 4.54 34.51
N LYS A 588 -31.79 3.90 34.01
CA LYS A 588 -32.54 2.87 34.77
C LYS A 588 -31.64 1.68 35.13
N ALA A 589 -30.84 1.19 34.19
CA ALA A 589 -29.90 0.09 34.40
C ALA A 589 -28.81 0.47 35.42
N GLY A 590 -28.27 1.69 35.32
CA GLY A 590 -27.29 2.24 36.25
C GLY A 590 -27.83 2.40 37.68
N VAL A 591 -29.03 2.96 37.84
CA VAL A 591 -29.73 3.04 39.14
C VAL A 591 -29.96 1.64 39.73
N ALA A 592 -30.37 0.65 38.93
CA ALA A 592 -30.50 -0.73 39.38
C ALA A 592 -29.16 -1.36 39.80
N THR A 593 -28.06 -1.06 39.09
CA THR A 593 -26.71 -1.50 39.45
C THR A 593 -26.24 -0.87 40.76
N LEU A 594 -26.46 0.43 40.96
CA LEU A 594 -26.11 1.16 42.19
C LEU A 594 -26.92 0.71 43.41
N MET A 595 -28.17 0.28 43.23
CA MET A 595 -29.00 -0.31 44.30
C MET A 595 -28.71 -1.79 44.57
N SER A 596 -27.87 -2.45 43.76
CA SER A 596 -27.36 -3.79 44.07
C SER A 596 -26.24 -3.72 45.13
N ARG A 597 -25.85 -4.86 45.73
CA ARG A 597 -24.81 -4.92 46.79
C ARG A 597 -23.37 -4.55 46.35
N TRP A 598 -23.18 -3.94 45.19
CA TRP A 598 -21.87 -3.72 44.54
C TRP A 598 -21.69 -2.32 43.89
N PRO A 599 -21.99 -1.19 44.56
CA PRO A 599 -21.67 0.13 44.02
C PRO A 599 -20.17 0.42 44.17
N THR A 600 -19.48 0.65 43.06
CA THR A 600 -18.13 1.27 43.04
C THR A 600 -18.21 2.68 42.45
N PRO A 601 -17.28 3.59 42.78
CA PRO A 601 -17.24 4.93 42.18
C PRO A 601 -17.11 4.93 40.64
N GLY A 602 -16.42 3.93 40.07
CA GLY A 602 -16.28 3.77 38.61
C GLY A 602 -17.62 3.61 37.88
N ASN A 603 -18.59 2.92 38.49
CA ASN A 603 -19.91 2.70 37.90
C ASN A 603 -20.62 4.02 37.51
N LEU A 604 -20.41 5.12 38.26
CA LEU A 604 -21.05 6.41 37.99
C LEU A 604 -20.47 7.14 36.78
N LEU A 605 -19.15 7.12 36.62
CA LEU A 605 -18.45 7.76 35.51
C LEU A 605 -18.91 7.15 34.18
N GLU A 606 -18.95 5.82 34.11
CA GLU A 606 -19.30 5.08 32.89
C GLU A 606 -20.77 5.17 32.49
N ILE A 607 -21.69 5.27 33.47
CA ILE A 607 -23.09 5.63 33.18
C ILE A 607 -23.14 6.99 32.47
N GLY A 608 -22.33 7.96 32.91
CA GLY A 608 -22.17 9.26 32.26
C GLY A 608 -21.62 9.16 30.83
N GLU A 609 -20.62 8.31 30.61
CA GLU A 609 -20.04 8.08 29.28
C GLU A 609 -21.04 7.45 28.30
N LEU A 610 -21.74 6.40 28.70
CA LEU A 610 -22.80 5.74 27.90
C LEU A 610 -23.91 6.72 27.51
N VAL A 611 -24.35 7.57 28.46
CA VAL A 611 -25.31 8.65 28.18
C VAL A 611 -24.74 9.66 27.19
N THR A 612 -23.46 9.98 27.27
CA THR A 612 -22.81 10.94 26.37
C THR A 612 -22.65 10.38 24.95
N VAL A 613 -22.25 9.11 24.80
CA VAL A 613 -22.18 8.44 23.48
C VAL A 613 -23.55 8.44 22.79
N GLU A 614 -24.63 8.12 23.52
CA GLU A 614 -25.98 8.14 22.95
C GLU A 614 -26.43 9.55 22.54
N ALA A 615 -26.19 10.55 23.41
CA ALA A 615 -26.51 11.94 23.14
C ALA A 615 -25.76 12.47 21.90
N VAL A 616 -24.48 12.12 21.75
CA VAL A 616 -23.68 12.49 20.58
C VAL A 616 -24.19 11.81 19.32
N VAL A 617 -24.42 10.49 19.32
CA VAL A 617 -24.95 9.78 18.15
C VAL A 617 -26.29 10.39 17.69
N ARG A 618 -27.17 10.77 18.64
CA ARG A 618 -28.38 11.53 18.31
C ARG A 618 -28.07 12.90 17.70
N ALA A 619 -27.14 13.66 18.28
CA ALA A 619 -26.75 14.98 17.79
C ALA A 619 -26.19 14.92 16.35
N GLU A 620 -25.35 13.93 16.04
CA GLU A 620 -24.80 13.75 14.68
C GLU A 620 -25.89 13.37 13.66
N LEU A 621 -26.79 12.47 14.02
CA LEU A 621 -27.91 12.09 13.15
C LEU A 621 -28.88 13.25 12.93
N MET A 622 -29.10 14.11 13.93
CA MET A 622 -29.86 15.36 13.76
C MET A 622 -29.10 16.38 12.91
N ALA A 623 -27.80 16.54 13.13
CA ALA A 623 -26.96 17.47 12.38
C ALA A 623 -26.88 17.09 10.89
N ALA A 624 -26.75 15.81 10.55
CA ALA A 624 -26.73 15.35 9.16
C ALA A 624 -28.10 15.42 8.46
N ARG A 625 -29.22 15.30 9.21
CA ARG A 625 -30.57 15.62 8.70
C ARG A 625 -30.75 17.11 8.41
N THR A 626 -30.09 17.98 9.19
CA THR A 626 -30.27 19.44 9.13
C THR A 626 -29.29 20.13 8.17
N TYR A 627 -28.03 19.70 8.15
CA TYR A 627 -26.96 20.32 7.38
C TYR A 627 -26.42 19.36 6.32
N ARG A 628 -26.69 19.69 5.04
CA ARG A 628 -26.25 18.96 3.84
C ARG A 628 -24.72 18.98 3.62
N GLY A 629 -23.95 18.37 4.53
CA GLY A 629 -22.49 18.17 4.38
C GLY A 629 -21.61 18.42 5.61
N ARG A 630 -22.15 18.89 6.75
CA ARG A 630 -21.33 19.26 7.93
C ARG A 630 -20.91 18.12 8.86
N MET A 631 -21.15 16.85 8.50
CA MET A 631 -20.79 15.71 9.37
C MET A 631 -19.28 15.59 9.66
N ARG A 632 -18.45 16.20 8.79
CA ARG A 632 -16.99 16.33 8.95
C ARG A 632 -16.56 17.42 9.95
N SER A 633 -17.43 18.36 10.32
CA SER A 633 -17.08 19.57 11.10
C SER A 633 -17.72 19.61 12.49
N LEU A 634 -18.13 18.48 13.06
CA LEU A 634 -18.82 18.41 14.36
C LEU A 634 -17.86 18.29 15.56
N GLY A 635 -16.55 18.21 15.32
CA GLY A 635 -15.52 18.14 16.37
C GLY A 635 -15.36 16.74 16.99
N PRO A 636 -14.37 16.57 17.88
CA PRO A 636 -14.03 15.28 18.50
C PRO A 636 -14.99 14.89 19.63
N ILE A 637 -15.16 13.58 19.83
CA ILE A 637 -16.25 12.96 20.59
C ILE A 637 -15.75 12.02 21.70
N VAL A 638 -16.59 11.73 22.71
CA VAL A 638 -16.31 10.72 23.76
C VAL A 638 -16.01 9.35 23.13
N GLY A 639 -14.79 8.87 23.32
CA GLY A 639 -14.27 7.63 22.72
C GLY A 639 -13.42 7.84 21.47
N GLU A 640 -13.33 9.06 20.96
CA GLU A 640 -12.30 9.46 20.02
C GLU A 640 -11.05 9.86 20.81
N HIS A 641 -9.93 9.17 20.59
CA HIS A 641 -8.66 9.60 21.18
C HIS A 641 -8.20 10.87 20.48
N ARG A 642 -8.13 11.97 21.23
CA ARG A 642 -7.46 13.20 20.79
C ARG A 642 -5.96 12.99 20.72
N ASP A 643 -5.30 13.87 19.97
CA ASP A 643 -3.86 13.88 19.76
C ASP A 643 -3.08 14.51 20.93
N ASP A 644 -3.64 14.41 22.14
CA ASP A 644 -3.09 14.90 23.40
C ASP A 644 -1.82 14.11 23.82
N GLU A 645 -1.65 12.92 23.23
CA GLU A 645 -0.44 12.10 23.28
C GLU A 645 0.00 11.83 21.83
N PRO A 646 1.22 12.23 21.42
CA PRO A 646 1.73 11.94 20.08
C PRO A 646 1.63 10.46 19.76
N TRP A 647 1.22 10.13 18.53
CA TRP A 647 1.36 8.77 18.04
C TRP A 647 2.84 8.42 18.05
N SER A 648 3.24 7.42 18.83
CA SER A 648 4.64 6.98 18.87
C SER A 648 5.18 6.61 17.49
N GLN A 649 4.31 6.15 16.57
CA GLN A 649 4.44 6.36 15.12
C GLN A 649 3.05 6.57 14.50
N PRO A 650 2.86 7.54 13.58
CA PRO A 650 1.64 7.59 12.75
C PRO A 650 1.52 6.30 11.92
N PRO A 651 0.30 5.92 11.47
CA PRO A 651 0.15 4.75 10.59
C PRO A 651 0.95 4.98 9.32
N ARG A 652 2.08 4.27 9.20
CA ARG A 652 3.02 4.38 8.07
C ARG A 652 2.18 4.36 6.80
N ARG A 653 2.32 5.40 5.97
CA ARG A 653 1.84 5.35 4.57
C ARG A 653 2.36 4.04 3.99
N PRO A 654 1.58 3.34 3.14
CA PRO A 654 2.12 2.17 2.46
C PRO A 654 3.41 2.63 1.79
N LYS A 655 4.57 2.10 2.22
CA LYS A 655 5.80 2.32 1.46
C LYS A 655 5.44 1.94 0.02
N PRO A 656 5.72 2.79 -0.99
CA PRO A 656 5.57 2.37 -2.38
C PRO A 656 6.23 1.02 -2.48
N ARG A 657 5.43 -0.03 -2.74
CA ARG A 657 5.99 -1.37 -2.78
C ARG A 657 6.98 -1.30 -3.92
N ALA A 658 8.27 -1.43 -3.59
CA ALA A 658 9.30 -1.53 -4.60
C ALA A 658 8.76 -2.52 -5.64
N ALA A 659 8.65 -2.07 -6.89
CA ALA A 659 8.33 -2.96 -7.97
C ALA A 659 9.23 -4.20 -7.85
N ARG A 660 8.81 -5.33 -8.44
CA ARG A 660 9.81 -6.20 -9.08
C ARG A 660 10.42 -5.34 -10.19
N SER A 661 11.41 -4.55 -9.80
CA SER A 661 11.96 -3.46 -10.59
C SER A 661 12.85 -4.15 -11.59
N ILE A 662 12.37 -4.24 -12.83
CA ILE A 662 13.08 -4.89 -13.92
C ILE A 662 14.45 -4.19 -14.03
N PRO A 663 15.57 -4.93 -14.00
CA PRO A 663 16.89 -4.31 -14.10
C PRO A 663 17.03 -3.50 -15.38
N VAL A 664 17.30 -2.21 -15.23
CA VAL A 664 17.57 -1.28 -16.34
C VAL A 664 19.03 -1.42 -16.73
N ALA A 665 19.30 -1.73 -18.00
CA ALA A 665 20.65 -1.80 -18.53
C ALA A 665 21.32 -0.41 -18.49
N ALA A 666 22.47 -0.34 -17.82
CA ALA A 666 23.22 0.89 -17.61
C ALA A 666 24.72 0.67 -17.88
N GLN A 667 25.45 1.77 -18.02
CA GLN A 667 26.89 1.77 -18.18
C GLN A 667 27.53 2.78 -17.23
N VAL A 668 28.74 2.47 -16.75
CA VAL A 668 29.57 3.41 -16.01
C VAL A 668 30.02 4.52 -16.95
N ALA A 669 29.50 5.73 -16.79
CA ALA A 669 29.81 6.89 -17.62
C ALA A 669 30.96 7.74 -17.05
N GLY A 670 31.19 7.67 -15.74
CA GLY A 670 32.24 8.44 -15.04
C GLY A 670 32.72 7.73 -13.78
N ILE A 671 33.99 7.94 -13.44
CA ILE A 671 34.64 7.41 -12.24
C ILE A 671 35.50 8.52 -11.64
N ARG A 672 35.33 8.85 -10.35
CA ARG A 672 36.16 9.84 -9.63
C ARG A 672 36.44 9.41 -8.18
N PRO A 673 37.70 9.28 -7.75
CA PRO A 673 38.04 9.18 -6.33
C PRO A 673 37.58 10.43 -5.56
N VAL A 674 37.07 10.24 -4.34
CA VAL A 674 36.62 11.31 -3.43
C VAL A 674 37.18 11.19 -2.01
N SER A 675 37.89 10.10 -1.70
CA SER A 675 38.71 9.90 -0.51
C SER A 675 39.85 8.92 -0.84
N SER A 676 40.64 8.47 0.15
CA SER A 676 41.67 7.43 -0.06
C SER A 676 41.10 6.04 -0.42
N ASP A 677 39.82 5.81 -0.15
CA ASP A 677 39.15 4.51 -0.19
C ASP A 677 37.74 4.54 -0.81
N THR A 678 37.23 5.72 -1.19
CA THR A 678 35.88 5.92 -1.73
C THR A 678 35.94 6.53 -3.13
N THR A 679 35.19 5.93 -4.05
CA THR A 679 35.11 6.34 -5.46
C THR A 679 33.65 6.57 -5.86
N VAL A 680 33.38 7.66 -6.57
CA VAL A 680 32.08 7.93 -7.22
C VAL A 680 32.04 7.26 -8.57
N PHE A 681 30.93 6.57 -8.84
CA PHE A 681 30.57 5.98 -10.13
C PHE A 681 29.31 6.66 -10.64
N ASP A 682 29.41 7.25 -11.82
CA ASP A 682 28.31 7.90 -12.52
C ASP A 682 27.70 6.91 -13.52
N LEU A 683 26.40 6.67 -13.43
CA LEU A 683 25.69 5.63 -14.19
C LEU A 683 24.68 6.25 -15.17
N LYS A 684 24.79 5.88 -16.45
CA LYS A 684 23.84 6.28 -17.50
C LYS A 684 23.12 5.07 -18.09
N ARG A 685 21.86 5.25 -18.49
CA ARG A 685 21.10 4.19 -19.16
C ARG A 685 21.68 3.91 -20.55
N VAL A 686 21.70 2.64 -20.95
CA VAL A 686 22.18 2.23 -22.29
C VAL A 686 21.19 2.61 -23.39
N ASP A 687 19.90 2.75 -23.06
CA ASP A 687 18.84 3.12 -24.01
C ASP A 687 18.71 4.64 -24.26
N GLY A 688 19.51 5.46 -23.56
CA GLY A 688 19.52 6.91 -23.68
C GLY A 688 18.27 7.62 -23.15
N GLU A 689 17.38 6.90 -22.46
CA GLU A 689 16.22 7.51 -21.78
C GLU A 689 16.67 8.13 -20.44
N PRO A 690 15.95 9.14 -19.92
CA PRO A 690 16.19 9.64 -18.57
C PRO A 690 15.78 8.63 -17.50
N TRP A 691 16.50 8.63 -16.39
CA TRP A 691 16.12 7.99 -15.14
C TRP A 691 14.77 8.52 -14.62
N THR A 692 14.08 7.68 -13.87
CA THR A 692 12.89 8.06 -13.10
C THR A 692 13.27 9.03 -11.99
N GLU A 693 12.38 9.98 -11.69
CA GLU A 693 12.55 10.91 -10.58
C GLU A 693 12.72 10.19 -9.24
N TRP A 694 13.56 10.76 -8.40
CA TRP A 694 13.93 10.21 -7.10
C TRP A 694 14.02 11.35 -6.07
N THR A 695 14.17 11.02 -4.79
CA THR A 695 14.15 11.98 -3.69
C THR A 695 15.35 11.79 -2.77
N PRO A 696 15.75 12.83 -2.00
CA PRO A 696 16.87 12.73 -1.06
C PRO A 696 16.81 11.51 -0.14
N GLY A 697 17.94 10.81 0.00
CA GLY A 697 18.04 9.53 0.73
C GLY A 697 17.70 8.27 -0.08
N ALA A 698 17.41 8.39 -1.38
CA ALA A 698 17.19 7.22 -2.23
C ALA A 698 18.49 6.41 -2.49
N HIS A 699 18.33 5.13 -2.77
CA HIS A 699 19.37 4.18 -3.17
C HIS A 699 18.95 3.39 -4.41
N ILE A 700 19.93 2.71 -5.02
CA ILE A 700 19.73 1.73 -6.09
C ILE A 700 20.33 0.38 -5.71
N ASP A 701 19.81 -0.68 -6.29
CA ASP A 701 20.47 -1.99 -6.35
C ASP A 701 21.25 -2.08 -7.66
N LEU A 702 22.56 -2.23 -7.57
CA LEU A 702 23.49 -2.33 -8.69
C LEU A 702 23.89 -3.80 -8.89
N HIS A 703 23.54 -4.35 -10.04
CA HIS A 703 23.95 -5.67 -10.51
C HIS A 703 25.31 -5.55 -11.20
N LEU A 704 26.32 -6.19 -10.62
CA LEU A 704 27.70 -6.21 -11.10
C LEU A 704 27.92 -7.38 -12.09
N PRO A 705 28.96 -7.34 -12.95
CA PRO A 705 29.18 -8.36 -13.98
C PRO A 705 29.30 -9.81 -13.49
N SER A 706 29.71 -10.04 -12.24
CA SER A 706 29.73 -11.39 -11.64
C SER A 706 28.36 -11.92 -11.17
N GLY A 707 27.28 -11.15 -11.34
CA GLY A 707 25.95 -11.46 -10.81
C GLY A 707 25.72 -11.02 -9.36
N LYS A 708 26.74 -10.48 -8.66
CA LYS A 708 26.54 -9.87 -7.34
C LYS A 708 25.68 -8.62 -7.45
N VAL A 709 24.75 -8.46 -6.52
CA VAL A 709 23.92 -7.25 -6.39
C VAL A 709 24.30 -6.50 -5.11
N ARG A 710 24.49 -5.19 -5.18
CA ARG A 710 24.84 -4.35 -4.01
C ARG A 710 24.00 -3.09 -3.98
N GLN A 711 23.65 -2.64 -2.79
CA GLN A 711 22.89 -1.40 -2.61
C GLN A 711 23.83 -0.22 -2.40
N TYR A 712 23.56 0.90 -3.05
CA TYR A 712 24.30 2.14 -2.85
C TYR A 712 23.34 3.34 -2.85
N SER A 713 23.45 4.18 -1.82
CA SER A 713 22.71 5.45 -1.75
C SER A 713 23.19 6.40 -2.86
N LEU A 714 22.23 7.06 -3.49
CA LEU A 714 22.50 8.05 -4.53
C LEU A 714 23.11 9.30 -3.89
N SER A 715 24.19 9.79 -4.49
CA SER A 715 24.98 10.93 -4.01
C SER A 715 25.10 12.05 -5.06
N GLY A 716 24.31 11.97 -6.13
CA GLY A 716 24.28 12.95 -7.23
C GLY A 716 23.28 14.09 -7.02
N ASP A 717 23.10 14.91 -8.05
CA ASP A 717 22.04 15.93 -8.08
C ASP A 717 20.69 15.26 -8.33
N VAL A 718 19.70 15.55 -7.48
CA VAL A 718 18.32 15.01 -7.58
C VAL A 718 17.61 15.48 -8.86
N SER A 719 18.05 16.61 -9.42
CA SER A 719 17.54 17.14 -10.69
C SER A 719 18.23 16.58 -11.94
N ASP A 720 19.39 15.91 -11.80
CA ASP A 720 20.00 15.19 -12.93
C ASP A 720 19.22 13.89 -13.16
N ARG A 721 18.53 13.83 -14.31
CA ARG A 721 17.82 12.64 -14.78
C ARG A 721 18.60 11.85 -15.83
N GLU A 722 19.73 12.35 -16.29
CA GLU A 722 20.62 11.64 -17.22
C GLU A 722 21.58 10.70 -16.48
N THR A 723 21.97 11.06 -15.26
CA THR A 723 23.05 10.40 -14.50
C THR A 723 22.60 10.04 -13.09
N LEU A 724 22.87 8.80 -12.66
CA LEU A 724 22.79 8.42 -11.24
C LEU A 724 24.21 8.23 -10.69
N SER A 725 24.61 9.05 -9.72
CA SER A 725 25.90 8.94 -9.05
C SER A 725 25.79 8.14 -7.76
N VAL A 726 26.70 7.19 -7.55
CA VAL A 726 26.87 6.46 -6.28
C VAL A 726 28.33 6.54 -5.81
N ALA A 727 28.56 6.89 -4.55
CA ALA A 727 29.89 6.82 -3.95
C ALA A 727 30.05 5.51 -3.17
N VAL A 728 31.07 4.74 -3.51
CA VAL A 728 31.31 3.41 -2.93
C VAL A 728 32.62 3.39 -2.17
N LEU A 729 32.58 2.94 -0.92
CA LEU A 729 33.72 2.60 -0.09
C LEU A 729 34.30 1.24 -0.52
N ARG A 730 35.62 1.14 -0.71
CA ARG A 730 36.32 -0.10 -1.01
C ARG A 730 36.56 -0.89 0.28
N GLU A 731 35.98 -2.08 0.40
CA GLU A 731 36.14 -2.96 1.56
C GLU A 731 36.85 -4.27 1.14
N PRO A 732 38.20 -4.37 1.29
CA PRO A 732 38.96 -5.53 0.83
C PRO A 732 38.57 -6.86 1.49
N GLU A 733 38.15 -6.82 2.76
CA GLU A 733 37.69 -7.97 3.53
C GLU A 733 36.17 -8.21 3.41
N GLY A 734 35.49 -7.41 2.57
CA GLY A 734 34.06 -7.56 2.31
C GLY A 734 33.73 -8.71 1.34
N ARG A 735 32.44 -8.89 1.04
CA ARG A 735 31.93 -9.93 0.13
C ARG A 735 32.14 -9.61 -1.36
N GLY A 736 33.34 -9.15 -1.72
CA GLY A 736 33.84 -8.89 -3.08
C GLY A 736 33.20 -7.73 -3.87
N GLY A 737 31.92 -7.40 -3.65
CA GLY A 737 31.20 -6.45 -4.51
C GLY A 737 31.74 -5.01 -4.50
N SER A 738 32.22 -4.52 -3.35
CA SER A 738 32.86 -3.19 -3.25
C SER A 738 34.26 -3.16 -3.86
N VAL A 739 34.94 -4.32 -3.98
CA VAL A 739 36.21 -4.44 -4.72
C VAL A 739 35.92 -4.50 -6.22
N GLU A 740 34.97 -5.34 -6.63
CA GLU A 740 34.58 -5.53 -8.03
C GLU A 740 34.09 -4.24 -8.70
N ILE A 741 33.31 -3.39 -8.02
CA ILE A 741 32.91 -2.10 -8.59
C ILE A 741 34.11 -1.14 -8.75
N HIS A 742 35.11 -1.20 -7.86
CA HIS A 742 36.36 -0.43 -8.00
C HIS A 742 37.25 -0.91 -9.14
N ASP A 743 37.08 -2.16 -9.59
CA ASP A 743 37.80 -2.72 -10.72
C ASP A 743 37.06 -2.49 -12.07
N LEU A 744 35.88 -1.84 -12.06
CA LEU A 744 35.17 -1.44 -13.29
C LEU A 744 35.83 -0.24 -13.97
N ALA A 745 35.75 -0.21 -15.30
CA ALA A 745 36.17 0.91 -16.14
C ALA A 745 34.96 1.70 -16.68
N VAL A 746 35.19 2.93 -17.13
CA VAL A 746 34.19 3.67 -17.92
C VAL A 746 33.81 2.87 -19.16
N GLY A 747 32.52 2.77 -19.44
CA GLY A 747 31.91 1.91 -20.46
C GLY A 747 31.53 0.51 -19.97
N ALA A 748 31.86 0.12 -18.73
CA ALA A 748 31.44 -1.18 -18.19
C ALA A 748 29.92 -1.27 -18.05
N ALA A 749 29.34 -2.37 -18.56
CA ALA A 749 27.92 -2.66 -18.46
C ALA A 749 27.56 -3.17 -17.05
N VAL A 750 26.45 -2.66 -16.52
CA VAL A 750 25.83 -3.01 -15.24
C VAL A 750 24.32 -2.98 -15.41
N ALA A 751 23.55 -3.48 -14.43
CA ALA A 751 22.11 -3.25 -14.40
C ALA A 751 21.68 -2.59 -13.09
N VAL A 752 20.73 -1.67 -13.18
CA VAL A 752 20.26 -0.83 -12.07
C VAL A 752 18.80 -1.15 -11.77
N VAL A 753 18.51 -1.37 -10.49
CA VAL A 753 17.18 -1.68 -9.96
C VAL A 753 16.81 -0.61 -8.93
N GLY A 754 15.81 0.21 -9.25
CA GLY A 754 15.44 1.42 -8.51
C GLY A 754 15.40 2.66 -9.42
N PRO A 755 15.50 3.89 -8.86
CA PRO A 755 15.74 4.21 -7.45
C PRO A 755 14.62 3.80 -6.49
N ARG A 756 14.97 3.64 -5.20
CA ARG A 756 14.06 3.34 -4.09
C ARG A 756 14.43 4.20 -2.89
N ASN A 757 13.48 4.66 -2.10
CA ASN A 757 13.78 5.49 -0.93
C ASN A 757 13.20 4.89 0.36
N ASN A 758 14.09 4.52 1.29
CA ASN A 758 13.76 4.03 2.63
C ASN A 758 14.12 5.05 3.73
N PHE A 759 14.79 6.13 3.37
CA PHE A 759 15.37 7.14 4.26
C PHE A 759 15.03 8.55 3.72
N ALA A 760 13.75 8.76 3.41
CA ALA A 760 13.29 9.99 2.78
C ALA A 760 13.37 11.19 3.75
N LEU A 761 13.68 12.36 3.20
CA LEU A 761 13.67 13.63 3.94
C LEU A 761 12.24 14.15 4.13
N ASP A 762 11.71 14.00 5.34
CA ASP A 762 10.47 14.65 5.81
C ASP A 762 10.66 16.16 6.01
N ASP A 763 9.59 16.96 5.87
CA ASP A 763 9.64 18.41 6.11
C ASP A 763 9.75 18.74 7.60
N ALA A 764 10.81 19.46 7.99
CA ALA A 764 11.09 19.89 9.35
C ALA A 764 11.29 21.42 9.46
N THR A 765 11.26 21.95 10.69
CA THR A 765 11.59 23.36 10.96
C THR A 765 13.08 23.66 10.83
N GLU A 766 13.92 22.68 11.20
CA GLU A 766 15.38 22.72 11.16
C GLU A 766 15.90 21.27 11.10
N TYR A 767 17.06 21.07 10.44
CA TYR A 767 17.68 19.76 10.28
C TYR A 767 19.04 19.66 10.98
N VAL A 768 19.25 18.57 11.72
CA VAL A 768 20.59 18.20 12.20
C VAL A 768 21.02 16.91 11.51
N PHE A 769 22.05 17.01 10.67
CA PHE A 769 22.62 15.89 9.95
C PHE A 769 23.82 15.33 10.72
N ILE A 770 23.88 14.01 10.92
CA ILE A 770 24.95 13.32 11.65
C ILE A 770 25.47 12.17 10.79
N ALA A 771 26.65 12.34 10.19
CA ALA A 771 27.22 11.39 9.24
C ALA A 771 28.46 10.68 9.82
N GLY A 772 28.57 9.37 9.54
CA GLY A 772 29.73 8.55 9.88
C GLY A 772 30.36 7.90 8.64
N GLY A 773 31.56 8.34 8.24
CA GLY A 773 32.29 7.80 7.08
C GLY A 773 31.47 7.83 5.78
N ILE A 774 31.30 6.68 5.13
CA ILE A 774 30.51 6.55 3.89
C ILE A 774 29.01 6.85 4.08
N GLY A 775 28.51 6.88 5.32
CA GLY A 775 27.14 7.30 5.65
C GLY A 775 26.81 8.76 5.28
N ILE A 776 27.79 9.53 4.82
CA ILE A 776 27.54 10.85 4.21
C ILE A 776 26.71 10.76 2.92
N THR A 777 26.74 9.65 2.18
CA THR A 777 26.18 9.57 0.82
C THR A 777 24.68 9.92 0.71
N PRO A 778 23.74 9.34 1.48
CA PRO A 778 22.34 9.79 1.44
C PRO A 778 22.20 11.23 1.97
N ILE A 779 22.99 11.60 2.98
CA ILE A 779 22.94 12.89 3.67
C ILE A 779 23.32 14.06 2.74
N LEU A 780 24.23 13.87 1.76
CA LEU A 780 24.57 14.89 0.76
C LEU A 780 23.33 15.42 0.03
N THR A 781 22.47 14.51 -0.42
CA THR A 781 21.24 14.85 -1.16
C THR A 781 20.23 15.58 -0.27
N MET A 782 20.23 15.29 1.03
CA MET A 782 19.38 15.97 2.01
C MET A 782 19.87 17.38 2.32
N ILE A 783 21.19 17.57 2.46
CA ILE A 783 21.83 18.88 2.65
C ILE A 783 21.53 19.78 1.45
N ALA A 784 21.67 19.27 0.22
CA ALA A 784 21.33 20.01 -0.98
C ALA A 784 19.85 20.43 -1.00
N ALA A 785 18.93 19.54 -0.62
CA ALA A 785 17.50 19.85 -0.54
C ALA A 785 17.16 20.88 0.56
N ALA A 786 17.75 20.75 1.75
CA ALA A 786 17.56 21.69 2.86
C ALA A 786 18.07 23.10 2.53
N GLU A 787 19.25 23.20 1.91
CA GLU A 787 19.82 24.47 1.45
C GLU A 787 18.97 25.11 0.35
N ASN A 788 18.56 24.34 -0.66
CA ASN A 788 17.70 24.82 -1.75
C ASN A 788 16.32 25.29 -1.24
N ALA A 789 15.81 24.68 -0.16
CA ALA A 789 14.58 25.09 0.51
C ALA A 789 14.76 26.28 1.48
N GLY A 790 15.99 26.77 1.69
CA GLY A 790 16.29 27.84 2.64
C GLY A 790 16.03 27.47 4.11
N LYS A 791 16.02 26.17 4.43
CA LYS A 791 15.76 25.66 5.79
C LYS A 791 17.04 25.72 6.63
N PRO A 792 16.98 26.07 7.93
CA PRO A 792 18.14 25.95 8.81
C PRO A 792 18.63 24.51 8.89
N TRP A 793 19.95 24.30 8.76
CA TRP A 793 20.56 23.00 8.98
C TRP A 793 22.02 23.11 9.44
N ARG A 794 22.50 22.05 10.08
CA ARG A 794 23.92 21.84 10.42
C ARG A 794 24.32 20.37 10.27
N LEU A 795 25.59 20.12 9.94
CA LEU A 795 26.18 18.79 9.76
C LEU A 795 27.29 18.54 10.78
N LEU A 796 27.19 17.44 11.51
CA LEU A 796 28.30 16.80 12.22
C LEU A 796 28.77 15.60 11.40
N TYR A 797 29.99 15.65 10.85
CA TYR A 797 30.53 14.58 10.01
C TYR A 797 31.81 14.01 10.61
N ARG A 798 31.78 12.75 11.08
CA ARG A 798 32.92 12.06 11.67
C ARG A 798 33.46 10.93 10.79
N GLY A 799 34.78 10.88 10.64
CA GLY A 799 35.51 9.83 9.92
C GLY A 799 36.60 9.22 10.81
N ARG A 800 37.26 8.15 10.36
CA ARG A 800 38.43 7.60 11.09
C ARG A 800 39.58 8.61 11.09
N SER A 801 39.91 9.13 9.92
CA SER A 801 40.85 10.23 9.72
C SER A 801 40.36 11.18 8.63
N ALA A 802 40.99 12.33 8.46
CA ALA A 802 40.62 13.30 7.42
C ALA A 802 40.64 12.71 5.99
N ALA A 803 41.52 11.73 5.72
CA ALA A 803 41.58 11.04 4.44
C ALA A 803 40.39 10.10 4.17
N HIS A 804 39.60 9.76 5.21
CA HIS A 804 38.45 8.86 5.19
C HIS A 804 37.12 9.64 5.36
N LEU A 805 37.10 10.93 4.98
CA LEU A 805 35.93 11.79 4.92
C LEU A 805 35.62 12.13 3.45
N PRO A 806 35.04 11.20 2.65
CA PRO A 806 34.61 11.52 1.29
C PRO A 806 33.73 12.77 1.28
N PHE A 807 34.00 13.68 0.33
CA PHE A 807 33.35 14.99 0.21
C PHE A 807 33.57 15.98 1.39
N GLY A 808 34.33 15.61 2.43
CA GLY A 808 34.46 16.44 3.63
C GLY A 808 35.06 17.82 3.38
N ALA A 809 36.10 17.90 2.54
CA ALA A 809 36.73 19.16 2.15
C ALA A 809 35.75 20.05 1.34
N ASP A 810 35.15 19.50 0.29
CA ASP A 810 34.17 20.19 -0.57
C ASP A 810 32.98 20.73 0.25
N LEU A 811 32.49 19.97 1.24
CA LEU A 811 31.41 20.39 2.14
C LEU A 811 31.84 21.56 3.04
N ALA A 812 33.04 21.49 3.63
CA ALA A 812 33.55 22.55 4.49
C ALA A 812 33.84 23.85 3.69
N GLU A 813 34.38 23.74 2.48
CA GLU A 813 34.60 24.89 1.58
C GLU A 813 33.28 25.52 1.13
N ARG A 814 32.29 24.70 0.76
CA ARG A 814 31.01 25.18 0.21
C ARG A 814 30.05 25.74 1.26
N TYR A 815 30.03 25.18 2.47
CA TYR A 815 29.00 25.47 3.48
C TYR A 815 29.55 26.05 4.80
N GLY A 816 30.87 26.15 4.96
CA GLY A 816 31.51 26.87 6.06
C GLY A 816 31.10 26.39 7.46
N ASP A 817 30.60 27.32 8.27
CA ASP A 817 30.25 27.12 9.67
C ASP A 817 29.08 26.14 9.91
N LYS A 818 28.28 25.84 8.88
CA LYS A 818 27.25 24.79 8.93
C LYS A 818 27.85 23.37 9.04
N VAL A 819 29.13 23.18 8.71
CA VAL A 819 29.78 21.85 8.64
C VAL A 819 30.86 21.72 9.70
N THR A 820 30.64 20.82 10.67
CA THR A 820 31.65 20.39 11.64
C THR A 820 32.22 19.04 11.23
N LEU A 821 33.44 19.04 10.71
CA LEU A 821 34.22 17.81 10.49
C LEU A 821 34.85 17.36 11.82
N SER A 822 34.91 16.05 12.04
CA SER A 822 35.56 15.46 13.21
C SER A 822 36.41 14.25 12.82
N ASN A 823 37.67 14.27 13.26
CA ASN A 823 38.66 13.24 13.01
C ASN A 823 38.71 12.23 14.18
N GLY A 824 38.46 10.96 13.89
CA GLY A 824 38.44 9.86 14.85
C GLY A 824 39.77 9.60 15.56
N GLU A 825 40.90 9.95 14.95
CA GLU A 825 42.26 9.74 15.48
C GLU A 825 42.74 10.88 16.38
N THR A 826 42.29 12.11 16.15
CA THR A 826 42.77 13.31 16.87
C THR A 826 41.74 13.91 17.82
N ASP A 827 40.45 13.75 17.55
CA ASP A 827 39.40 14.51 18.22
C ASP A 827 38.62 13.63 19.20
N PRO A 828 38.24 14.13 20.39
CA PRO A 828 37.33 13.42 21.28
C PRO A 828 36.00 13.13 20.57
N ARG A 829 35.25 12.13 21.04
CA ARG A 829 33.90 11.87 20.51
C ARG A 829 33.04 13.14 20.73
N PRO A 830 32.28 13.61 19.73
CA PRO A 830 31.48 14.82 19.90
C PRO A 830 30.36 14.54 20.90
N ASP A 831 30.04 15.53 21.73
CA ASP A 831 28.86 15.46 22.60
C ASP A 831 27.59 15.61 21.75
N LEU A 832 26.93 14.49 21.45
CA LEU A 832 25.66 14.49 20.72
C LEU A 832 24.54 15.21 21.49
N GLY A 833 24.65 15.35 22.82
CA GLY A 833 23.77 16.19 23.63
C GLY A 833 23.73 17.60 23.09
N SER A 834 24.86 18.30 23.05
CA SER A 834 24.99 19.65 22.44
C SER A 834 24.51 19.79 20.98
N TRP A 835 24.29 18.68 20.25
CA TRP A 835 23.75 18.68 18.89
C TRP A 835 22.24 18.48 18.80
N ILE A 836 21.59 18.00 19.87
CA ILE A 836 20.14 17.68 19.90
C ILE A 836 19.42 18.47 21.03
N ASP A 837 20.11 18.78 22.12
CA ASP A 837 19.63 19.63 23.21
C ASP A 837 19.19 21.01 22.70
N GLY A 838 18.03 21.45 23.20
CA GLY A 838 17.50 22.79 22.90
C GLY A 838 16.90 22.98 21.51
N LEU A 839 16.91 21.97 20.64
CA LEU A 839 16.26 22.06 19.32
C LEU A 839 14.77 22.45 19.43
N PRO A 840 14.27 23.31 18.52
CA PRO A 840 12.84 23.62 18.41
C PRO A 840 11.95 22.38 18.24
N ALA A 841 10.68 22.50 18.65
CA ALA A 841 9.70 21.47 18.36
C ALA A 841 9.41 21.43 16.85
N GLY A 842 9.53 20.24 16.23
CA GLY A 842 9.42 20.06 14.79
C GLY A 842 10.74 20.00 14.03
N SER A 843 11.89 20.06 14.74
CA SER A 843 13.21 19.78 14.16
C SER A 843 13.44 18.27 13.99
N ALA A 844 14.22 17.90 12.97
CA ALA A 844 14.51 16.51 12.65
C ALA A 844 16.03 16.23 12.64
N VAL A 845 16.41 15.07 13.18
CA VAL A 845 17.78 14.55 13.19
C VAL A 845 17.88 13.42 12.17
N TYR A 846 18.78 13.54 11.20
CA TYR A 846 19.03 12.52 10.18
C TYR A 846 20.43 11.97 10.37
N SER A 847 20.55 10.66 10.58
CA SER A 847 21.82 10.01 10.83
C SER A 847 22.05 8.79 9.93
N CYS A 848 23.29 8.62 9.48
CA CYS A 848 23.74 7.41 8.79
C CYS A 848 25.24 7.19 9.02
N GLY A 849 25.64 5.94 9.31
CA GLY A 849 27.02 5.59 9.63
C GLY A 849 27.15 4.28 10.40
N PRO A 850 28.30 4.05 11.09
CA PRO A 850 28.54 2.85 11.89
C PRO A 850 27.54 2.67 13.02
N ASN A 851 27.18 1.42 13.37
CA ASN A 851 26.16 1.09 14.38
C ASN A 851 26.33 1.84 15.71
N SER A 852 27.56 1.98 16.21
CA SER A 852 27.84 2.68 17.48
C SER A 852 27.58 4.20 17.44
N LEU A 853 27.62 4.84 16.26
CA LEU A 853 27.15 6.21 16.08
C LEU A 853 25.62 6.24 16.06
N MET A 854 25.00 5.30 15.32
CA MET A 854 23.55 5.21 15.15
C MET A 854 22.83 4.96 16.48
N GLU A 855 23.36 4.08 17.32
CA GLU A 855 22.85 3.81 18.67
C GLU A 855 22.97 5.04 19.58
N ALA A 856 24.12 5.73 19.58
CA ALA A 856 24.32 6.93 20.39
C ALA A 856 23.41 8.11 19.97
N VAL A 857 23.09 8.23 18.68
CA VAL A 857 22.12 9.22 18.18
C VAL A 857 20.70 8.86 18.65
N VAL A 858 20.29 7.60 18.58
CA VAL A 858 18.97 7.13 19.06
C VAL A 858 18.84 7.34 20.57
N GLU A 859 19.80 6.88 21.37
CA GLU A 859 19.81 7.06 22.84
C GLU A 859 19.77 8.54 23.25
N THR A 860 20.37 9.42 22.44
CA THR A 860 20.29 10.86 22.67
C THR A 860 18.92 11.40 22.28
N ALA A 861 18.41 11.11 21.08
CA ALA A 861 17.11 11.59 20.62
C ALA A 861 15.92 11.11 21.48
N ASP A 862 15.96 9.88 22.00
CA ASP A 862 14.92 9.32 22.87
C ASP A 862 14.75 10.12 24.19
N ARG A 863 15.77 10.88 24.61
CA ARG A 863 15.69 11.80 25.76
C ARG A 863 14.98 13.13 25.42
N HIS A 864 14.66 13.39 24.15
CA HIS A 864 14.10 14.64 23.65
C HIS A 864 12.85 14.41 22.78
N PRO A 865 11.67 14.11 23.36
CA PRO A 865 10.44 13.73 22.63
C PRO A 865 9.79 14.83 21.76
N ARG A 866 10.50 15.95 21.51
CA ARG A 866 10.11 17.05 20.61
C ARG A 866 10.87 17.03 19.28
N VAL A 867 11.82 16.12 19.13
CA VAL A 867 12.70 15.94 17.97
C VAL A 867 12.46 14.56 17.37
N THR A 868 12.41 14.44 16.05
CA THR A 868 12.28 13.14 15.37
C THR A 868 13.65 12.69 14.87
N ALA A 869 14.07 11.47 15.21
CA ALA A 869 15.31 10.88 14.69
C ALA A 869 15.04 9.85 13.59
N HIS A 870 15.73 10.02 12.47
CA HIS A 870 15.66 9.17 11.28
C HIS A 870 17.03 8.50 11.10
N ILE A 871 17.04 7.19 10.87
CA ILE A 871 18.27 6.39 10.79
C ILE A 871 18.30 5.47 9.56
N GLU A 872 19.44 5.40 8.89
CA GLU A 872 19.76 4.37 7.88
C GLU A 872 21.04 3.62 8.26
N ARG A 873 21.04 2.28 8.10
CA ARG A 873 22.15 1.38 8.44
C ARG A 873 22.66 0.64 7.20
N PHE A 874 23.97 0.60 7.00
CA PHE A 874 24.62 -0.17 5.93
C PHE A 874 25.20 -1.52 6.43
N VAL A 875 25.32 -1.69 7.75
CA VAL A 875 25.84 -2.90 8.40
C VAL A 875 24.77 -3.42 9.36
N PRO A 876 24.51 -4.74 9.44
CA PRO A 876 23.55 -5.31 10.38
C PRO A 876 23.99 -5.08 11.83
N THR A 877 23.03 -5.13 12.75
CA THR A 877 23.31 -5.11 14.19
C THR A 877 23.95 -6.42 14.61
N GLU A 878 25.05 -6.37 15.38
CA GLU A 878 25.62 -7.57 15.98
C GLU A 878 24.64 -8.15 17.01
N SER A 879 23.95 -9.23 16.64
CA SER A 879 23.11 -9.99 17.56
C SER A 879 23.93 -11.06 18.29
N ALA A 880 23.59 -11.32 19.55
CA ALA A 880 24.21 -12.40 20.33
C ALA A 880 24.18 -13.74 19.56
N PRO A 881 25.25 -14.56 19.61
CA PRO A 881 25.33 -15.80 18.84
C PRO A 881 24.11 -16.70 19.11
N ARG A 882 23.37 -17.02 18.05
CA ARG A 882 22.26 -17.97 18.07
C ARG A 882 22.71 -19.24 17.35
N GLU A 883 22.45 -20.39 17.96
CA GLU A 883 22.76 -21.69 17.34
C GLU A 883 22.04 -21.84 15.99
N ASN A 884 22.70 -22.52 15.05
CA ASN A 884 22.13 -22.88 13.77
C ASN A 884 21.75 -24.36 13.79
N ASN A 885 20.44 -24.65 13.88
CA ASN A 885 19.93 -25.99 13.67
C ASN A 885 19.70 -26.26 12.18
N SER A 886 19.81 -27.53 11.78
CA SER A 886 19.38 -27.97 10.45
C SER A 886 17.86 -28.15 10.38
N PHE A 887 17.30 -27.94 9.19
CA PHE A 887 15.87 -28.08 8.91
C PHE A 887 15.64 -28.23 7.40
N GLU A 888 14.43 -28.63 7.00
CA GLU A 888 14.03 -28.74 5.60
C GLU A 888 13.13 -27.59 5.16
N VAL A 889 13.24 -27.19 3.90
CA VAL A 889 12.40 -26.17 3.27
C VAL A 889 11.66 -26.76 2.08
N GLU A 890 10.33 -26.77 2.16
CA GLU A 890 9.43 -27.12 1.07
C GLU A 890 9.15 -25.87 0.22
N LEU A 891 9.45 -25.94 -1.07
CA LEU A 891 9.24 -24.90 -2.07
C LEU A 891 7.91 -25.15 -2.78
N ALA A 892 6.87 -24.40 -2.41
CA ALA A 892 5.50 -24.72 -2.82
C ALA A 892 5.24 -24.53 -4.33
N GLN A 893 6.00 -23.67 -5.02
CA GLN A 893 5.80 -23.44 -6.45
C GLN A 893 6.49 -24.51 -7.30
N SER A 894 7.66 -24.98 -6.87
CA SER A 894 8.43 -26.03 -7.56
C SER A 894 8.15 -27.45 -7.04
N ASN A 895 7.43 -27.59 -5.92
CA ASN A 895 7.17 -28.84 -5.21
C ASN A 895 8.47 -29.61 -4.87
N ALA A 896 9.54 -28.88 -4.58
CA ALA A 896 10.85 -29.40 -4.22
C ALA A 896 11.13 -29.20 -2.72
N THR A 897 11.90 -30.09 -2.10
CA THR A 897 12.35 -29.95 -0.71
C THR A 897 13.87 -29.81 -0.69
N VAL A 898 14.38 -28.76 -0.04
CA VAL A 898 15.82 -28.50 0.13
C VAL A 898 16.21 -28.55 1.59
N ALA A 899 17.32 -29.22 1.91
CA ALA A 899 17.85 -29.27 3.27
C ALA A 899 18.75 -28.06 3.54
N VAL A 900 18.53 -27.38 4.67
CA VAL A 900 19.36 -26.25 5.14
C VAL A 900 20.22 -26.75 6.30
N THR A 901 21.53 -26.89 6.09
CA THR A 901 22.46 -27.30 7.16
C THR A 901 22.78 -26.14 8.10
N ALA A 902 23.49 -26.40 9.21
CA ALA A 902 23.87 -25.38 10.18
C ALA A 902 24.84 -24.33 9.60
N GLU A 903 25.62 -24.72 8.60
CA GLU A 903 26.72 -23.98 8.00
C GLU A 903 26.30 -23.09 6.81
N MET A 904 25.11 -23.31 6.25
CA MET A 904 24.62 -22.60 5.07
C MET A 904 23.41 -21.71 5.36
N SER A 905 23.20 -20.68 4.55
CA SER A 905 21.96 -19.89 4.58
C SER A 905 20.81 -20.67 3.92
N MET A 906 19.58 -20.28 4.21
CA MET A 906 18.42 -20.82 3.50
C MET A 906 18.44 -20.38 2.02
N LEU A 907 18.85 -19.14 1.74
CA LEU A 907 18.98 -18.62 0.38
C LEU A 907 19.88 -19.49 -0.49
N ASP A 908 21.02 -19.95 0.04
CA ASP A 908 21.96 -20.80 -0.71
C ASP A 908 21.35 -22.18 -0.99
N ALA A 909 20.60 -22.75 -0.04
CA ALA A 909 19.90 -24.02 -0.21
C ALA A 909 18.79 -23.91 -1.28
N ILE A 910 17.99 -22.84 -1.24
CA ILE A 910 16.94 -22.60 -2.22
C ILE A 910 17.53 -22.37 -3.62
N ARG A 911 18.63 -21.62 -3.74
CA ARG A 911 19.27 -21.33 -5.04
C ARG A 911 19.80 -22.57 -5.78
N GLY A 912 20.00 -23.69 -5.08
CA GLY A 912 20.26 -24.98 -5.72
C GLY A 912 19.08 -25.52 -6.55
N ALA A 913 17.84 -25.13 -6.21
CA ALA A 913 16.60 -25.52 -6.89
C ALA A 913 15.92 -24.37 -7.67
N VAL A 914 16.06 -23.13 -7.19
CA VAL A 914 15.49 -21.90 -7.77
C VAL A 914 16.62 -20.85 -7.90
N PRO A 915 17.47 -20.94 -8.95
CA PRO A 915 18.66 -20.09 -9.09
C PRO A 915 18.36 -18.58 -9.09
N ASP A 916 17.20 -18.22 -9.66
CA ASP A 916 16.76 -16.83 -9.83
C ASP A 916 16.09 -16.22 -8.59
N LEU A 917 16.15 -16.88 -7.41
CA LEU A 917 15.56 -16.32 -6.20
C LEU A 917 16.20 -14.94 -5.88
N PRO A 918 15.41 -13.85 -5.86
CA PRO A 918 15.97 -12.52 -5.69
C PRO A 918 16.70 -12.37 -4.35
N ALA A 919 17.90 -11.80 -4.38
CA ALA A 919 18.58 -11.29 -3.20
C ALA A 919 19.59 -10.20 -3.58
N SER A 920 19.94 -9.36 -2.62
CA SER A 920 20.84 -8.22 -2.85
C SER A 920 21.85 -8.07 -1.71
N CYS A 921 21.43 -7.56 -0.55
CA CYS A 921 22.34 -7.39 0.58
C CYS A 921 22.85 -8.71 1.18
N GLU A 922 22.08 -9.80 1.09
CA GLU A 922 22.32 -11.11 1.72
C GLU A 922 22.77 -11.06 3.20
N ASN A 923 22.39 -10.01 3.93
CA ASN A 923 22.74 -9.80 5.34
C ASN A 923 21.57 -9.22 6.17
N GLY A 924 20.33 -9.34 5.68
CA GLY A 924 19.14 -8.95 6.43
C GLY A 924 18.79 -7.46 6.46
N LEU A 925 19.31 -6.64 5.53
CA LEU A 925 19.04 -5.19 5.48
C LEU A 925 18.08 -4.74 4.34
N CYS A 926 18.22 -5.30 3.13
CA CYS A 926 17.58 -4.75 1.92
C CYS A 926 16.11 -5.14 1.69
N GLY A 927 15.66 -6.27 2.25
CA GLY A 927 14.37 -6.89 1.93
C GLY A 927 14.24 -7.53 0.54
N SER A 928 15.22 -7.40 -0.37
CA SER A 928 15.14 -7.94 -1.74
C SER A 928 14.98 -9.47 -1.82
N CYS A 929 15.16 -10.23 -0.73
CA CYS A 929 14.87 -11.67 -0.65
C CYS A 929 13.61 -12.02 0.15
N GLU A 930 12.65 -11.09 0.28
CA GLU A 930 11.35 -11.40 0.90
C GLU A 930 10.68 -12.59 0.18
N VAL A 931 10.43 -13.68 0.92
CA VAL A 931 9.57 -14.79 0.50
C VAL A 931 8.38 -14.87 1.44
N ALA A 932 7.21 -15.26 0.93
CA ALA A 932 6.07 -15.56 1.79
C ALA A 932 6.26 -16.94 2.44
N VAL A 933 5.84 -17.05 3.69
CA VAL A 933 5.91 -18.29 4.48
C VAL A 933 4.49 -18.86 4.56
N LEU A 934 4.33 -20.08 4.04
CA LEU A 934 3.05 -20.77 3.93
C LEU A 934 2.80 -21.69 5.13
N ARG A 935 3.87 -22.23 5.74
CA ARG A 935 3.79 -23.12 6.90
C ARG A 935 5.09 -23.10 7.72
N GLY A 936 4.95 -23.27 9.04
CA GLY A 936 6.04 -23.30 10.00
C GLY A 936 6.47 -21.91 10.49
N ARG A 937 7.45 -21.87 11.40
CA ARG A 937 7.85 -20.66 12.13
C ARG A 937 9.24 -20.18 11.72
N PRO A 938 9.37 -19.00 11.08
CA PRO A 938 10.66 -18.38 10.82
C PRO A 938 11.38 -17.95 12.10
N ASP A 939 12.70 -18.16 12.15
CA ASP A 939 13.62 -17.47 13.06
C ASP A 939 14.13 -16.21 12.35
N HIS A 940 13.48 -15.08 12.62
CA HIS A 940 13.84 -13.78 12.03
C HIS A 940 15.17 -13.27 12.58
N ARG A 941 16.15 -13.15 11.68
CA ARG A 941 17.51 -12.67 11.96
C ARG A 941 17.90 -11.45 11.12
N ASP A 942 16.93 -10.86 10.44
CA ASP A 942 17.05 -9.61 9.70
C ASP A 942 16.77 -8.38 10.57
N ASP A 943 17.23 -7.21 10.13
CA ASP A 943 16.96 -5.92 10.76
C ASP A 943 15.89 -5.11 9.98
N ILE A 944 15.13 -5.76 9.09
CA ILE A 944 14.01 -5.16 8.34
C ILE A 944 12.74 -5.25 9.18
N ILE A 945 12.48 -6.43 9.76
CA ILE A 945 11.42 -6.69 10.71
C ILE A 945 11.85 -6.18 12.09
N GLY A 946 11.17 -5.11 12.55
CA GLY A 946 11.44 -4.51 13.85
C GLY A 946 11.20 -5.48 15.01
N PRO A 947 11.75 -5.23 16.21
CA PRO A 947 11.67 -6.16 17.34
C PRO A 947 10.26 -6.63 17.71
N ALA A 948 9.25 -5.75 17.59
CA ALA A 948 7.84 -6.08 17.85
C ALA A 948 7.18 -6.98 16.78
N GLU A 949 7.83 -7.17 15.64
CA GLU A 949 7.33 -7.91 14.48
C GLU A 949 8.11 -9.20 14.19
N ARG A 950 9.21 -9.50 14.92
CA ARG A 950 10.01 -10.75 14.79
C ARG A 950 9.26 -12.06 15.14
N THR A 951 7.95 -11.97 15.35
CA THR A 951 7.01 -13.10 15.52
C THR A 951 6.12 -13.33 14.28
N ARG A 952 6.37 -12.64 13.17
CA ARG A 952 5.67 -12.86 11.89
C ARG A 952 5.93 -14.27 11.35
N THR A 953 4.88 -14.90 10.84
CA THR A 953 4.95 -16.25 10.22
C THR A 953 4.47 -16.24 8.78
N ASP A 954 4.29 -15.06 8.19
CA ASP A 954 3.72 -14.84 6.86
C ASP A 954 4.77 -14.46 5.79
N ILE A 955 5.94 -13.98 6.22
CA ILE A 955 7.11 -13.72 5.38
C ILE A 955 8.40 -14.13 6.09
N MET A 956 9.51 -14.18 5.35
CA MET A 956 10.87 -14.16 5.89
C MET A 956 11.90 -13.70 4.85
N TYR A 957 13.17 -13.60 5.27
CA TYR A 957 14.31 -13.22 4.42
C TYR A 957 15.38 -14.34 4.45
N PRO A 958 15.37 -15.30 3.49
CA PRO A 958 16.19 -16.52 3.52
C PRO A 958 17.71 -16.32 3.60
N CYS A 959 18.21 -15.11 3.30
CA CYS A 959 19.65 -14.83 3.41
C CYS A 959 20.19 -14.88 4.85
N VAL A 960 19.35 -14.63 5.85
CA VAL A 960 19.74 -14.65 7.27
C VAL A 960 18.75 -15.40 8.16
N SER A 961 17.45 -15.34 7.84
CA SER A 961 16.42 -15.98 8.64
C SER A 961 16.46 -17.50 8.49
N ARG A 962 16.26 -18.20 9.61
CA ARG A 962 16.24 -19.68 9.68
C ARG A 962 14.82 -20.17 10.00
N SER A 963 14.66 -21.45 10.35
CA SER A 963 13.43 -22.00 10.90
C SER A 963 13.58 -22.31 12.40
N LEU A 964 12.50 -22.11 13.16
CA LEU A 964 12.35 -22.64 14.52
C LEU A 964 11.72 -24.05 14.54
N ASP A 965 11.22 -24.52 13.39
CA ASP A 965 10.63 -25.84 13.18
C ASP A 965 11.53 -26.70 12.28
N ALA A 966 11.41 -28.03 12.39
CA ALA A 966 12.20 -28.98 11.58
C ALA A 966 11.89 -28.91 10.06
N THR A 967 10.72 -28.38 9.68
CA THR A 967 10.29 -28.18 8.29
C THR A 967 9.57 -26.84 8.16
N LEU A 968 9.83 -26.12 7.07
CA LEU A 968 9.25 -24.83 6.73
C LEU A 968 8.76 -24.84 5.28
N THR A 969 7.54 -24.38 4.99
CA THR A 969 7.02 -24.29 3.61
C THR A 969 6.96 -22.83 3.18
N ILE A 970 7.54 -22.50 2.03
CA ILE A 970 7.61 -21.13 1.49
C ILE A 970 7.04 -21.04 0.06
N ASP A 971 6.61 -19.83 -0.30
CA ASP A 971 6.08 -19.49 -1.64
C ASP A 971 7.22 -19.12 -2.60
N ALA A 972 7.99 -20.14 -2.98
CA ALA A 972 9.14 -20.10 -3.89
C ALA A 972 9.24 -21.37 -4.73
#